data_AF-A0A4R9LW71-F1
#
_entry.id   AF-A0A4R9LW71-F1
#
_cell.length_a   1.000
_cell.length_b   1.000
_cell.length_c   1.000
_cell.angle_alpha   90.00
_cell.angle_beta   90.00
_cell.angle_gamma   90.00
#
_symmetry.space_group_name_H-M   'P 1'
#
loop_
_entity.id
_entity.type
_entity.pdbx_description
1 polymer ?
#
loop_
_entity_poly.entity_id
_entity_poly.type
_entity_poly.pdbx_seq_one_letter_code
_entity_poly.pdbx_strand_id
1 'polypeptide(L)'
;MFLYAEVAVNISWENKTLTYELPEGVSNIERGIRVLVELNGDESEAVVLETHNNEPNYKTKKIIKLIDTSPVITESQILLGEWMAETYLSSLGEALFKMVPKGKRRKLKPETIPATLEENLQVLNEEQKNAFDRIFSSSLEEMVHLLYGITGSGKTEVYIHLMKAYLEKERGGILFLVPEISLTFPTIQRIERVFPNQVAVLHSHLKIQEKFQNYCDILEGKKRIVIGTRSAVFAPFEDIQLIIIDEEHDGSYKENSSPRYHARQIALQRLKKNSGKLVLGSATPSLEIYHQAYTGRIGFHKLTKRANPNSSLAKIEIGKPREDSQLISGDLQFRIQDRLRKKEQTLILLNRRGYSPLIFSKQKNEYIQCPKCSSSLCYHNEGIARCHLCGYKIMMRDLSAEENGEIDLVGAGTQKLEETLVKIFPGAKVERLDQDSTKNKDIVKEVLERLEAGELDILTGTQMVAKGLDYPKVSLVGILNANHGLGVPDFRSAERTYSLISQVAGRAGRGAIPGEVFIQASDPSHPVIQMALHQNFHEFYRWEIDLRHSLRYPPFSRLARLVFRSKEEERANRTAILYKEKLVNLLNENSGIDILGPSPCPFYKIDNNFRYHILLKSPTIQNVREVLRNLKSEAKPDIRCYVEYDLDPLDLV
;
A
#
# COMPACT_ATOMS: atom_id res chain seq x y z
N MET A 1 -3.81 13.87 44.93
CA MET A 1 -2.96 12.76 44.47
C MET A 1 -3.87 11.79 43.75
N PHE A 2 -3.50 11.36 42.54
CA PHE A 2 -4.25 10.32 41.86
C PHE A 2 -3.81 8.94 42.35
N LEU A 3 -4.71 7.97 42.36
CA LEU A 3 -4.42 6.60 42.78
C LEU A 3 -4.34 5.65 41.58
N TYR A 4 -5.08 5.95 40.52
CA TYR A 4 -5.24 5.08 39.37
C TYR A 4 -4.94 5.80 38.05
N ALA A 5 -4.59 5.02 37.04
CA ALA A 5 -4.47 5.44 35.66
C ALA A 5 -5.28 4.50 34.75
N GLU A 6 -6.03 5.09 33.85
CA GLU A 6 -6.72 4.40 32.77
C GLU A 6 -5.77 4.28 31.56
N VAL A 7 -5.53 3.06 31.10
CA VAL A 7 -4.54 2.78 30.06
C VAL A 7 -5.12 2.01 28.87
N ALA A 8 -4.67 2.35 27.66
CA ALA A 8 -4.91 1.58 26.46
C ALA A 8 -3.75 0.60 26.22
N VAL A 9 -4.03 -0.70 26.31
CA VAL A 9 -3.06 -1.78 26.05
C VAL A 9 -3.17 -2.26 24.61
N ASN A 10 -2.05 -2.65 24.00
CA ASN A 10 -2.00 -3.16 22.62
C ASN A 10 -2.56 -4.59 22.49
N ILE A 11 -3.86 -4.77 22.71
CA ILE A 11 -4.57 -6.05 22.61
C ILE A 11 -5.73 -5.98 21.61
N SER A 12 -6.03 -7.10 20.95
CA SER A 12 -6.94 -7.13 19.80
C SER A 12 -8.39 -7.51 20.12
N TRP A 13 -8.64 -8.17 21.25
CA TRP A 13 -9.97 -8.68 21.63
C TRP A 13 -10.77 -7.77 22.57
N GLU A 14 -10.13 -6.79 23.20
CA GLU A 14 -10.77 -5.89 24.17
C GLU A 14 -10.82 -4.47 23.58
N ASN A 15 -12.04 -3.96 23.41
CA ASN A 15 -12.25 -2.56 22.97
C ASN A 15 -12.13 -1.57 24.13
N LYS A 16 -11.98 -2.05 25.37
CA LYS A 16 -11.95 -1.25 26.59
C LYS A 16 -10.53 -0.99 27.05
N THR A 17 -10.39 0.12 27.74
CA THR A 17 -9.21 0.50 28.51
C THR A 17 -9.19 -0.28 29.83
N LEU A 18 -8.03 -0.29 30.48
CA LEU A 18 -7.83 -1.01 31.75
C LEU A 18 -7.34 -0.03 32.82
N THR A 19 -7.80 -0.20 34.05
CA THR A 19 -7.37 0.61 35.18
C THR A 19 -6.20 -0.06 35.90
N TYR A 20 -5.14 0.71 36.19
CA TYR A 20 -3.98 0.28 36.98
C TYR A 20 -3.68 1.28 38.11
N GLU A 21 -3.08 0.81 39.19
CA GLU A 21 -2.58 1.68 40.27
C GLU A 21 -1.31 2.42 39.86
N LEU A 22 -1.17 3.68 40.29
CA LEU A 22 0.05 4.45 40.09
C LEU A 22 1.23 3.85 40.87
N PRO A 23 2.48 3.96 40.37
CA PRO A 23 3.66 3.59 41.13
C PRO A 23 3.83 4.46 42.37
N GLU A 24 4.48 3.93 43.41
CA GLU A 24 4.77 4.68 44.63
C GLU A 24 5.60 5.95 44.33
N GLY A 25 5.20 7.07 44.94
CA GLY A 25 5.84 8.37 44.73
C GLY A 25 5.42 9.12 43.46
N VAL A 26 4.56 8.55 42.61
CA VAL A 26 4.03 9.21 41.40
C VAL A 26 2.64 9.77 41.70
N SER A 27 2.50 11.09 41.71
CA SER A 27 1.22 11.75 42.04
C SER A 27 0.27 11.93 40.85
N ASN A 28 0.83 11.93 39.63
CA ASN A 28 0.14 12.12 38.37
C ASN A 28 1.00 11.57 37.22
N ILE A 29 0.37 11.11 36.13
CA ILE A 29 1.03 10.76 34.88
C ILE A 29 0.28 11.46 33.74
N GLU A 30 0.99 12.25 32.94
CA GLU A 30 0.39 12.96 31.81
C GLU A 30 -0.17 12.00 30.75
N ARG A 31 -1.30 12.39 30.16
CA ARG A 31 -1.92 11.68 29.02
C ARG A 31 -0.94 11.57 27.85
N GLY A 32 -0.87 10.41 27.22
CA GLY A 32 0.02 10.13 26.09
C GLY A 32 1.42 9.65 26.48
N ILE A 33 1.70 9.45 27.77
CA ILE A 33 2.89 8.74 28.25
C ILE A 33 2.70 7.23 28.06
N ARG A 34 3.73 6.53 27.56
CA ARG A 34 3.73 5.07 27.54
C ARG A 34 4.22 4.53 28.88
N VAL A 35 3.60 3.45 29.32
CA VAL A 35 3.92 2.73 30.56
C VAL A 35 4.05 1.25 30.28
N LEU A 36 4.76 0.54 31.14
CA LEU A 36 4.82 -0.91 31.13
C LEU A 36 3.90 -1.45 32.23
N VAL A 37 3.05 -2.40 31.88
CA VAL A 37 2.08 -3.04 32.77
C VAL A 37 2.15 -4.56 32.66
N GLU A 38 1.62 -5.27 33.65
CA GLU A 38 1.46 -6.72 33.59
C GLU A 38 0.03 -7.06 33.13
N LEU A 39 -0.08 -7.90 32.10
CA LEU A 39 -1.35 -8.41 31.59
C LEU A 39 -1.23 -9.92 31.35
N ASN A 40 -2.09 -10.72 32.00
CA ASN A 40 -2.10 -12.19 31.90
C ASN A 40 -0.76 -12.88 32.18
N GLY A 41 0.11 -12.26 32.99
CA GLY A 41 1.42 -12.80 33.35
C GLY A 41 2.58 -12.32 32.46
N ASP A 42 2.27 -11.58 31.39
CA ASP A 42 3.27 -11.00 30.48
C ASP A 42 3.39 -9.47 30.67
N GLU A 43 4.59 -8.93 30.45
CA GLU A 43 4.80 -7.49 30.38
C GLU A 43 4.27 -6.94 29.05
N SER A 44 3.46 -5.88 29.11
CA SER A 44 2.86 -5.23 27.95
C SER A 44 3.03 -3.71 28.00
N GLU A 45 3.34 -3.09 26.87
CA GLU A 45 3.30 -1.63 26.75
C GLU A 45 1.84 -1.14 26.71
N ALA A 46 1.57 -0.03 27.38
CA ALA A 46 0.27 0.64 27.39
C ALA A 46 0.45 2.16 27.30
N VAL A 47 -0.61 2.87 26.91
CA VAL A 47 -0.64 4.34 26.84
C VAL A 47 -1.58 4.86 27.92
N VAL A 48 -1.12 5.81 28.73
CA VAL A 48 -1.96 6.49 29.73
C VAL A 48 -2.93 7.45 29.05
N LEU A 49 -4.21 7.33 29.35
CA LEU A 49 -5.27 8.19 28.82
C LEU A 49 -5.76 9.20 29.85
N GLU A 50 -5.88 8.78 31.11
CA GLU A 50 -6.35 9.62 32.21
C GLU A 50 -5.80 9.07 33.53
N THR A 51 -5.61 9.94 34.52
CA THR A 51 -5.41 9.54 35.92
C THR A 51 -6.59 9.97 36.77
N HIS A 52 -7.07 9.10 37.64
CA HIS A 52 -8.27 9.32 38.44
C HIS A 52 -8.17 8.72 39.85
N ASN A 53 -9.19 8.99 40.67
CA ASN A 53 -9.34 8.43 42.03
C ASN A 53 -10.53 7.46 42.15
N ASN A 54 -11.21 7.17 41.04
CA ASN A 54 -12.30 6.20 41.02
C ASN A 54 -11.73 4.78 41.21
N GLU A 55 -11.99 4.17 42.36
CA GLU A 55 -11.59 2.79 42.65
C GLU A 55 -12.43 1.82 41.79
N PRO A 56 -11.79 0.93 41.00
CA PRO A 56 -12.51 -0.04 40.19
C PRO A 56 -13.11 -1.15 41.05
N ASN A 57 -14.16 -1.80 40.55
CA ASN A 57 -14.83 -2.93 41.22
C ASN A 57 -14.05 -4.27 41.11
N TYR A 58 -12.76 -4.22 40.80
CA TYR A 58 -11.88 -5.37 40.65
C TYR A 58 -10.50 -5.06 41.20
N LYS A 59 -9.72 -6.10 41.54
CA LYS A 59 -8.36 -5.93 42.06
C LYS A 59 -7.42 -5.41 40.97
N THR A 60 -6.86 -4.23 41.18
CA THR A 60 -5.87 -3.60 40.31
C THR A 60 -4.47 -4.17 40.50
N LYS A 61 -3.66 -4.07 39.45
CA LYS A 61 -2.20 -4.22 39.52
C LYS A 61 -1.56 -2.84 39.46
N LYS A 62 -0.33 -2.71 39.94
CA LYS A 62 0.48 -1.49 39.81
C LYS A 62 1.11 -1.38 38.42
N ILE A 63 1.28 -0.16 37.93
CA ILE A 63 2.15 0.13 36.78
C ILE A 63 3.59 -0.27 37.13
N ILE A 64 4.26 -1.02 36.24
CA ILE A 64 5.63 -1.53 36.46
C ILE A 64 6.64 -0.38 36.33
N LYS A 65 6.56 0.38 35.24
CA LYS A 65 7.45 1.53 34.99
C LYS A 65 6.90 2.50 33.95
N LEU A 66 7.28 3.77 34.04
CA LEU A 66 7.09 4.75 32.97
C LEU A 66 8.16 4.54 31.88
N ILE A 67 7.76 4.50 30.61
CA ILE A 67 8.65 4.29 29.46
C ILE A 67 9.22 5.63 28.99
N ASP A 68 8.40 6.68 29.03
CA ASP A 68 8.73 8.04 28.59
C ASP A 68 8.70 9.04 29.75
N THR A 69 9.53 10.08 29.65
CA THR A 69 9.59 11.19 30.62
C THR A 69 8.60 12.32 30.33
N SER A 70 8.01 12.33 29.13
CA SER A 70 7.05 13.31 28.65
C SER A 70 6.14 12.64 27.63
N PRO A 71 4.93 13.17 27.35
CA PRO A 71 4.04 12.62 26.33
C PRO A 71 4.75 12.44 24.99
N VAL A 72 4.56 11.25 24.39
CA VAL A 72 5.03 10.94 23.03
C VAL A 72 3.87 10.72 22.07
N ILE A 73 2.65 10.64 22.59
CA ILE A 73 1.41 10.63 21.82
C ILE A 73 0.69 11.93 22.11
N THR A 74 0.48 12.72 21.06
CA THR A 74 -0.22 14.00 21.16
C THR A 74 -1.72 13.79 21.38
N GLU A 75 -2.39 14.80 21.94
CA GLU A 75 -3.86 14.80 22.07
C GLU A 75 -4.55 14.57 20.71
N SER A 76 -4.03 15.18 19.64
CA SER A 76 -4.58 15.01 18.29
C SER A 76 -4.49 13.56 17.79
N GLN A 77 -3.41 12.84 18.13
CA GLN A 77 -3.24 11.42 17.84
C GLN A 77 -4.15 10.54 18.69
N ILE A 78 -4.38 10.88 19.97
CA ILE A 78 -5.28 10.10 20.83
C ILE A 78 -6.71 10.17 20.29
N LEU A 79 -7.20 11.37 19.98
CA LEU A 79 -8.52 11.58 19.37
C LEU A 79 -8.63 10.90 17.99
N LEU A 80 -7.54 10.88 17.22
CA LEU A 80 -7.50 10.12 15.97
C LEU A 80 -7.56 8.61 16.22
N GLY A 81 -6.90 8.12 17.28
CA GLY A 81 -6.90 6.71 17.68
C GLY A 81 -8.28 6.24 18.11
N GLU A 82 -9.01 7.06 18.87
CA GLU A 82 -10.41 6.82 19.24
C GLU A 82 -11.30 6.72 18.01
N TRP A 83 -11.19 7.71 17.10
CA TRP A 83 -11.91 7.67 15.83
C TRP A 83 -11.55 6.45 14.99
N MET A 84 -10.28 6.03 14.96
CA MET A 84 -9.83 4.85 14.23
C MET A 84 -10.39 3.55 14.83
N ALA A 85 -10.36 3.42 16.15
CA ALA A 85 -10.90 2.26 16.85
C ALA A 85 -12.40 2.09 16.54
N GLU A 86 -13.14 3.19 16.60
CA GLU A 86 -14.55 3.22 16.24
C GLU A 86 -14.78 2.93 14.74
N THR A 87 -14.00 3.59 13.88
CA THR A 87 -14.16 3.57 12.42
C THR A 87 -13.82 2.21 11.83
N TYR A 88 -12.77 1.56 12.31
CA TYR A 88 -12.24 0.30 11.78
C TYR A 88 -12.52 -0.91 12.68
N LEU A 89 -13.35 -0.72 13.72
CA LEU A 89 -13.76 -1.78 14.65
C LEU A 89 -12.56 -2.49 15.32
N SER A 90 -11.50 -1.75 15.60
CA SER A 90 -10.30 -2.21 16.30
C SER A 90 -10.30 -1.75 17.77
N SER A 91 -9.32 -2.18 18.56
CA SER A 91 -9.11 -1.59 19.89
C SER A 91 -8.40 -0.23 19.79
N LEU A 92 -8.55 0.60 20.82
CA LEU A 92 -7.83 1.86 20.94
C LEU A 92 -6.31 1.63 21.04
N GLY A 93 -5.88 0.62 21.79
CA GLY A 93 -4.46 0.27 21.88
C GLY A 93 -3.86 -0.08 20.52
N GLU A 94 -4.50 -0.95 19.74
CA GLU A 94 -4.05 -1.27 18.37
C GLU A 94 -3.91 -0.01 17.51
N ALA A 95 -4.84 0.95 17.64
CA ALA A 95 -4.76 2.22 16.91
C ALA A 95 -3.60 3.10 17.37
N LEU A 96 -3.44 3.33 18.67
CA LEU A 96 -2.39 4.22 19.22
C LEU A 96 -0.99 3.67 18.95
N PHE A 97 -0.77 2.37 19.12
CA PHE A 97 0.53 1.75 18.89
C PHE A 97 0.93 1.68 17.40
N LYS A 98 0.01 1.95 16.47
CA LYS A 98 0.35 2.17 15.05
C LYS A 98 0.92 3.56 14.78
N MET A 99 0.62 4.53 15.63
CA MET A 99 1.03 5.93 15.46
C MET A 99 2.42 6.21 16.00
N VAL A 100 2.88 5.40 16.97
CA VAL A 100 4.16 5.60 17.66
C VAL A 100 5.19 4.56 17.21
N PRO A 101 6.38 4.98 16.75
CA PRO A 101 7.48 4.05 16.52
C PRO A 101 7.88 3.35 17.82
N LYS A 102 8.24 2.07 17.72
CA LYS A 102 8.98 1.41 18.81
C LYS A 102 10.27 2.20 19.08
N GLY A 103 10.70 2.30 20.34
CA GLY A 103 11.89 3.09 20.72
C GLY A 103 11.70 3.94 21.97
N LYS A 104 12.79 4.57 22.43
CA LYS A 104 12.84 5.47 23.61
C LYS A 104 13.72 6.67 23.31
N ARG A 105 13.46 7.80 23.97
CA ARG A 105 14.26 9.04 23.82
C ARG A 105 15.72 8.77 24.24
N ARG A 106 16.68 9.16 23.40
CA ARG A 106 18.11 9.20 23.72
C ARG A 106 18.73 10.44 23.10
N LYS A 107 19.75 11.01 23.75
CA LYS A 107 20.62 12.02 23.13
C LYS A 107 21.46 11.34 22.06
N LEU A 108 21.03 11.38 20.80
CA LEU A 108 21.89 11.06 19.67
C LEU A 108 22.84 12.23 19.44
N LYS A 109 24.09 11.94 19.04
CA LYS A 109 24.99 12.98 18.54
C LYS A 109 24.41 13.50 17.23
N PRO A 110 24.35 14.83 17.00
CA PRO A 110 23.93 15.35 15.72
C PRO A 110 24.88 14.82 14.64
N GLU A 111 24.34 14.03 13.71
CA GLU A 111 25.04 13.76 12.46
C GLU A 111 25.06 15.06 11.66
N THR A 112 26.26 15.53 11.34
CA THR A 112 26.47 16.62 10.38
C THR A 112 26.03 16.12 9.02
N ILE A 113 24.82 16.52 8.61
CA ILE A 113 24.37 16.38 7.23
C ILE A 113 25.31 17.27 6.39
N PRO A 114 25.99 16.75 5.36
CA PRO A 114 26.81 17.56 4.47
C PRO A 114 25.98 18.73 3.96
N ALA A 115 26.54 19.94 3.92
CA ALA A 115 25.87 21.11 3.37
C ALA A 115 25.37 20.79 1.96
N THR A 116 24.07 20.53 1.84
CA THR A 116 23.42 20.25 0.57
C THR A 116 23.44 21.53 -0.24
N LEU A 117 23.93 21.45 -1.48
CA LEU A 117 23.77 22.52 -2.46
C LEU A 117 22.27 22.84 -2.54
N GLU A 118 21.91 24.08 -2.18
CA GLU A 118 20.53 24.56 -2.28
C GLU A 118 20.10 24.51 -3.75
N GLU A 119 18.98 23.85 -4.02
CA GLU A 119 18.42 23.74 -5.38
C GLU A 119 17.28 24.74 -5.55
N ASN A 120 17.34 25.53 -6.63
CA ASN A 120 16.28 26.48 -6.96
C ASN A 120 15.04 25.77 -7.53
N LEU A 121 13.86 26.33 -7.22
CA LEU A 121 12.61 25.88 -7.81
C LEU A 121 12.60 26.08 -9.33
N GLN A 122 12.08 25.09 -10.06
CA GLN A 122 11.82 25.24 -11.49
C GLN A 122 10.61 26.15 -11.72
N VAL A 123 10.62 26.88 -12.84
CA VAL A 123 9.49 27.72 -13.24
C VAL A 123 8.32 26.82 -13.67
N LEU A 124 7.15 27.02 -13.07
CA LEU A 124 5.94 26.30 -13.45
C LEU A 124 5.48 26.72 -14.84
N ASN A 125 5.09 25.75 -15.67
CA ASN A 125 4.37 26.03 -16.91
C ASN A 125 2.93 26.50 -16.64
N GLU A 126 2.19 26.91 -17.67
CA GLU A 126 0.84 27.45 -17.53
C GLU A 126 -0.15 26.48 -16.85
N GLU A 127 -0.14 25.19 -17.21
CA GLU A 127 -1.03 24.18 -16.62
C GLU A 127 -0.69 23.95 -15.14
N GLN A 128 0.60 23.85 -14.82
CA GLN A 128 1.10 23.66 -13.46
C GLN A 128 0.81 24.88 -12.58
N LYS A 129 1.02 26.09 -13.12
CA LYS A 129 0.72 27.34 -12.42
C LYS A 129 -0.77 27.48 -12.15
N ASN A 130 -1.62 27.19 -13.13
CA ASN A 130 -3.07 27.19 -12.93
C ASN A 130 -3.52 26.20 -11.84
N ALA A 131 -2.95 24.99 -11.85
CA ALA A 131 -3.22 23.99 -10.82
C ALA A 131 -2.76 24.47 -9.43
N PHE A 132 -1.55 25.02 -9.33
CA PHE A 132 -1.03 25.61 -8.10
C PHE A 132 -1.95 26.73 -7.58
N ASP A 133 -2.25 27.72 -8.42
CA ASP A 133 -3.06 28.88 -8.04
C ASP A 133 -4.44 28.45 -7.54
N ARG A 134 -5.12 27.55 -8.28
CA ARG A 134 -6.44 27.05 -7.89
C ARG A 134 -6.44 26.23 -6.61
N ILE A 135 -5.43 25.37 -6.40
CA ILE A 135 -5.32 24.57 -5.17
C ILE A 135 -5.04 25.49 -3.98
N PHE A 136 -4.13 26.46 -4.15
CA PHE A 136 -3.72 27.34 -3.06
C PHE A 136 -4.80 28.36 -2.68
N SER A 137 -5.57 28.87 -3.66
CA SER A 137 -6.62 29.86 -3.45
C SER A 137 -8.00 29.25 -3.17
N SER A 138 -8.16 27.93 -3.17
CA SER A 138 -9.46 27.29 -2.99
C SER A 138 -10.02 27.50 -1.57
N SER A 139 -11.35 27.61 -1.46
CA SER A 139 -12.04 27.81 -0.18
C SER A 139 -11.81 26.63 0.78
N LEU A 140 -11.98 26.85 2.08
CA LEU A 140 -11.83 25.77 3.08
C LEU A 140 -12.80 24.59 2.88
N GLU A 141 -13.93 24.84 2.21
CA GLU A 141 -14.90 23.80 1.83
C GLU A 141 -14.35 22.86 0.75
N GLU A 142 -13.55 23.39 -0.19
CA GLU A 142 -12.85 22.59 -1.20
C GLU A 142 -11.50 22.11 -0.63
N MET A 143 -11.58 21.15 0.30
CA MET A 143 -10.42 20.60 1.01
C MET A 143 -9.60 19.62 0.15
N VAL A 144 -10.25 18.91 -0.76
CA VAL A 144 -9.65 17.77 -1.48
C VAL A 144 -9.50 18.12 -2.96
N HIS A 145 -8.32 17.86 -3.51
CA HIS A 145 -8.01 18.12 -4.91
C HIS A 145 -7.31 16.92 -5.54
N LEU A 146 -7.77 16.51 -6.73
CA LEU A 146 -7.07 15.59 -7.62
C LEU A 146 -6.17 16.39 -8.57
N LEU A 147 -4.87 16.19 -8.47
CA LEU A 147 -3.90 16.59 -9.48
C LEU A 147 -3.67 15.41 -10.45
N TYR A 148 -4.49 15.38 -11.49
CA TYR A 148 -4.42 14.39 -12.56
C TYR A 148 -3.43 14.85 -13.62
N GLY A 149 -2.36 14.11 -13.82
CA GLY A 149 -1.37 14.48 -14.82
C GLY A 149 -0.71 13.26 -15.42
N ILE A 150 -0.58 13.26 -16.76
CA ILE A 150 0.10 12.20 -17.49
C ILE A 150 1.52 12.00 -16.95
N THR A 151 2.09 10.82 -17.16
CA THR A 151 3.42 10.48 -16.64
C THR A 151 4.44 11.45 -17.25
N GLY A 152 5.15 12.22 -16.39
CA GLY A 152 6.11 13.25 -16.83
C GLY A 152 5.55 14.66 -16.98
N SER A 153 4.29 14.91 -16.58
CA SER A 153 3.67 16.25 -16.54
C SER A 153 4.22 17.22 -15.49
N GLY A 154 5.12 16.76 -14.62
CA GLY A 154 5.73 17.59 -13.57
C GLY A 154 4.82 17.86 -12.36
N LYS A 155 3.95 16.90 -11.99
CA LYS A 155 3.16 16.95 -10.74
C LYS A 155 4.02 17.29 -9.51
N THR A 156 5.23 16.73 -9.46
CA THR A 156 6.21 16.98 -8.40
C THR A 156 6.57 18.45 -8.26
N GLU A 157 6.69 19.22 -9.35
CA GLU A 157 6.94 20.68 -9.23
C GLU A 157 5.79 21.38 -8.53
N VAL A 158 4.55 21.06 -8.90
CA VAL A 158 3.36 21.63 -8.26
C VAL A 158 3.35 21.31 -6.76
N TYR A 159 3.73 20.08 -6.38
CA TYR A 159 3.86 19.71 -4.97
C TYR A 159 4.89 20.58 -4.25
N ILE A 160 6.11 20.71 -4.78
CA ILE A 160 7.19 21.46 -4.12
C ILE A 160 6.82 22.94 -4.00
N HIS A 161 6.20 23.54 -5.02
CA HIS A 161 5.69 24.92 -4.97
C HIS A 161 4.59 25.09 -3.91
N LEU A 162 3.65 24.14 -3.81
CA LEU A 162 2.66 24.13 -2.73
C LEU A 162 3.33 24.00 -1.36
N MET A 163 4.30 23.09 -1.20
CA MET A 163 5.03 22.94 0.05
C MET A 163 5.71 24.25 0.46
N LYS A 164 6.36 24.96 -0.47
CA LYS A 164 6.99 26.25 -0.19
C LYS A 164 5.97 27.29 0.27
N ALA A 165 4.88 27.47 -0.47
CA ALA A 165 3.85 28.45 -0.13
C ALA A 165 3.18 28.19 1.23
N TYR A 166 3.01 26.92 1.61
CA TYR A 166 2.49 26.55 2.93
C TYR A 166 3.54 26.64 4.04
N LEU A 167 4.82 26.44 3.74
CA LEU A 167 5.90 26.59 4.70
C LEU A 167 6.15 28.07 5.03
N GLU A 168 5.91 28.98 4.09
CA GLU A 168 5.94 30.44 4.31
C GLU A 168 4.84 30.91 5.28
N LYS A 169 3.78 30.12 5.48
CA LYS A 169 2.83 30.36 6.57
C LYS A 169 3.50 30.03 7.91
N GLU A 170 3.32 30.88 8.93
CA GLU A 170 4.00 30.77 10.23
C GLU A 170 3.65 29.51 11.04
N ARG A 171 2.64 28.73 10.63
CA ARG A 171 2.16 27.54 11.38
C ARG A 171 1.80 26.37 10.47
N GLY A 172 1.81 25.19 11.05
CA GLY A 172 1.33 23.96 10.43
C GLY A 172 2.42 23.11 9.78
N GLY A 173 2.26 21.79 9.92
CA GLY A 173 3.08 20.78 9.27
C GLY A 173 2.58 20.42 7.87
N ILE A 174 3.48 19.83 7.09
CA ILE A 174 3.27 19.36 5.73
C ILE A 174 3.58 17.86 5.71
N LEU A 175 2.63 17.07 5.22
CA LEU A 175 2.80 15.63 5.01
C LEU A 175 2.93 15.33 3.52
N PHE A 176 3.99 14.61 3.15
CA PHE A 176 4.15 14.05 1.81
C PHE A 176 4.22 12.53 1.88
N LEU A 177 3.14 11.89 1.44
CA LEU A 177 3.04 10.44 1.40
C LEU A 177 3.42 9.94 0.00
N VAL A 178 4.30 8.95 -0.02
CA VAL A 178 4.73 8.22 -1.21
C VAL A 178 4.47 6.73 -1.01
N PRO A 179 4.22 5.93 -2.06
CA PRO A 179 3.89 4.52 -1.88
C PRO A 179 5.04 3.74 -1.23
N GLU A 180 6.23 3.92 -1.79
CA GLU A 180 7.47 3.29 -1.37
C GLU A 180 8.66 4.23 -1.59
N ILE A 181 9.63 4.18 -0.67
CA ILE A 181 10.70 5.18 -0.62
C ILE A 181 11.88 4.83 -1.51
N SER A 182 12.17 3.54 -1.71
CA SER A 182 13.27 3.10 -2.58
C SER A 182 13.13 3.67 -3.99
N LEU A 183 11.88 3.85 -4.46
CA LEU A 183 11.55 4.34 -5.79
C LEU A 183 11.38 5.86 -5.87
N THR A 184 11.41 6.55 -4.73
CA THR A 184 11.18 8.00 -4.61
C THR A 184 12.38 8.72 -4.01
N PHE A 185 13.51 8.03 -3.84
CA PHE A 185 14.71 8.58 -3.21
C PHE A 185 15.26 9.83 -3.93
N PRO A 186 15.34 9.89 -5.27
CA PRO A 186 15.76 11.11 -5.96
C PRO A 186 14.84 12.31 -5.66
N THR A 187 13.53 12.08 -5.60
CA THR A 187 12.54 13.10 -5.23
C THR A 187 12.73 13.55 -3.78
N ILE A 188 12.99 12.62 -2.85
CA ILE A 188 13.24 12.94 -1.44
C ILE A 188 14.49 13.79 -1.29
N GLN A 189 15.61 13.39 -1.91
CA GLN A 189 16.86 14.15 -1.88
C GLN A 189 16.67 15.56 -2.45
N ARG A 190 15.90 15.68 -3.53
CA ARG A 190 15.56 16.98 -4.10
C ARG A 190 14.75 17.85 -3.13
N ILE A 191 13.72 17.29 -2.49
CA ILE A 191 12.93 18.02 -1.49
C ILE A 191 13.81 18.43 -0.29
N GLU A 192 14.74 17.59 0.15
CA GLU A 192 15.70 17.93 1.21
C GLU A 192 16.65 19.08 0.80
N ARG A 193 17.08 19.13 -0.47
CA ARG A 193 17.89 20.24 -1.01
C ARG A 193 17.11 21.54 -1.15
N VAL A 194 15.82 21.47 -1.49
CA VAL A 194 14.94 22.65 -1.58
C VAL A 194 14.54 23.17 -0.20
N PHE A 195 14.38 22.29 0.79
CA PHE A 195 13.97 22.64 2.16
C PHE A 195 14.99 22.16 3.21
N PRO A 196 16.21 22.72 3.21
CA PRO A 196 17.27 22.30 4.12
C PRO A 196 16.80 22.44 5.57
N ASN A 197 17.15 21.46 6.39
CA ASN A 197 16.81 21.35 7.81
C ASN A 197 15.31 21.28 8.17
N GLN A 198 14.37 21.36 7.22
CA GLN A 198 12.92 21.32 7.49
C GLN A 198 12.29 19.93 7.37
N VAL A 199 12.98 19.01 6.70
CA VAL A 199 12.47 17.68 6.34
C VAL A 199 12.83 16.63 7.40
N ALA A 200 11.84 15.80 7.75
CA ALA A 200 11.99 14.55 8.48
C ALA A 200 11.47 13.39 7.63
N VAL A 201 12.20 12.28 7.60
CA VAL A 201 11.80 11.10 6.84
C VAL A 201 11.27 10.02 7.79
N LEU A 202 10.10 9.45 7.51
CA LEU A 202 9.47 8.39 8.32
C LEU A 202 9.13 7.16 7.49
N HIS A 203 9.93 6.09 7.63
CA HIS A 203 9.68 4.85 6.89
C HIS A 203 10.19 3.57 7.56
N SER A 204 9.82 2.43 6.99
CA SER A 204 10.17 1.10 7.50
C SER A 204 11.64 0.73 7.34
N HIS A 205 12.39 1.38 6.44
CA HIS A 205 13.84 1.14 6.28
C HIS A 205 14.73 1.86 7.30
N LEU A 206 14.20 2.81 8.09
CA LEU A 206 15.01 3.50 9.10
C LEU A 206 15.23 2.55 10.28
N LYS A 207 16.40 2.65 10.92
CA LYS A 207 16.60 1.97 12.20
C LYS A 207 15.57 2.51 13.19
N ILE A 208 15.16 1.64 14.12
CA ILE A 208 14.17 1.96 15.16
C ILE A 208 14.55 3.26 15.90
N GLN A 209 15.84 3.46 16.16
CA GLN A 209 16.37 4.65 16.84
C GLN A 209 16.27 5.93 15.99
N GLU A 210 16.66 5.88 14.71
CA GLU A 210 16.57 7.00 13.77
C GLU A 210 15.11 7.42 13.56
N LYS A 211 14.22 6.43 13.38
CA LYS A 211 12.78 6.67 13.21
C LYS A 211 12.17 7.34 14.44
N PHE A 212 12.55 6.90 15.64
CA PHE A 212 12.08 7.49 16.89
C PHE A 212 12.66 8.90 17.12
N GLN A 213 13.90 9.16 16.71
CA GLN A 213 14.50 10.49 16.75
C GLN A 213 13.77 11.46 15.82
N ASN A 214 13.58 11.10 14.55
CA ASN A 214 12.81 11.91 13.60
C ASN A 214 11.40 12.19 14.12
N TYR A 215 10.75 11.18 14.73
CA TYR A 215 9.46 11.36 15.38
C TYR A 215 9.50 12.40 16.51
N CYS A 216 10.52 12.37 17.36
CA CYS A 216 10.71 13.38 18.41
C CYS A 216 11.02 14.77 17.84
N ASP A 217 11.81 14.87 16.77
CA ASP A 217 12.12 16.18 16.15
C ASP A 217 10.88 16.83 15.52
N ILE A 218 9.94 16.02 15.03
CA ILE A 218 8.62 16.49 14.58
C ILE A 218 7.78 16.96 15.76
N LEU A 219 7.71 16.16 16.83
CA LEU A 219 6.97 16.48 18.06
C LEU A 219 7.47 17.78 18.70
N GLU A 220 8.78 18.02 18.67
CA GLU A 220 9.43 19.23 19.19
C GLU A 220 9.37 20.43 18.22
N GLY A 221 8.71 20.28 17.07
CA GLY A 221 8.53 21.35 16.09
C GLY A 221 9.79 21.73 15.29
N LYS A 222 10.88 20.96 15.40
CA LYS A 222 12.14 21.21 14.65
C LYS A 222 11.99 20.93 13.15
N LYS A 223 11.04 20.08 12.78
CA LYS A 223 10.81 19.62 11.41
C LYS A 223 9.36 19.88 11.03
N ARG A 224 9.13 20.63 9.96
CA ARG A 224 7.79 21.01 9.48
C ARG A 224 7.32 20.19 8.29
N ILE A 225 8.22 19.52 7.59
CA ILE A 225 7.90 18.66 6.45
C ILE A 225 8.20 17.22 6.84
N VAL A 226 7.24 16.33 6.67
CA VAL A 226 7.43 14.90 6.85
C VAL A 226 7.19 14.19 5.54
N ILE A 227 8.19 13.42 5.11
CA ILE A 227 8.09 12.55 3.94
C ILE A 227 8.08 11.10 4.41
N GLY A 228 7.18 10.28 3.89
CA GLY A 228 7.19 8.88 4.26
C GLY A 228 6.17 8.03 3.52
N THR A 229 6.12 6.75 3.89
CA THR A 229 5.11 5.82 3.36
C THR A 229 3.80 5.91 4.13
N ARG A 230 2.89 4.95 3.93
CA ARG A 230 1.58 4.83 4.62
C ARG A 230 1.58 5.27 6.09
N SER A 231 2.54 4.80 6.91
CA SER A 231 2.56 5.10 8.36
C SER A 231 2.89 6.55 8.72
N ALA A 232 3.51 7.31 7.81
CA ALA A 232 3.86 8.71 8.05
C ALA A 232 2.63 9.61 8.18
N VAL A 233 1.46 9.14 7.74
CA VAL A 233 0.18 9.81 7.99
C VAL A 233 -0.13 10.02 9.48
N PHE A 234 0.58 9.34 10.38
CA PHE A 234 0.45 9.49 11.83
C PHE A 234 1.50 10.40 12.48
N ALA A 235 2.33 11.09 11.68
CA ALA A 235 3.37 11.97 12.24
C ALA A 235 2.77 12.97 13.25
N PRO A 236 3.48 13.27 14.37
CA PRO A 236 2.91 13.93 15.54
C PRO A 236 2.81 15.46 15.38
N PHE A 237 2.29 15.92 14.25
CA PHE A 237 1.91 17.31 14.05
C PHE A 237 0.65 17.64 14.85
N GLU A 238 0.70 18.72 15.63
CA GLU A 238 -0.48 19.33 16.26
C GLU A 238 -1.42 19.92 15.19
N ASP A 239 -0.87 20.69 14.25
CA ASP A 239 -1.59 21.28 13.12
C ASP A 239 -0.96 20.85 11.78
N ILE A 240 -1.80 20.53 10.81
CA ILE A 240 -1.41 20.13 9.45
C ILE A 240 -2.20 20.97 8.46
N GLN A 241 -1.46 21.64 7.58
CA GLN A 241 -2.02 22.56 6.60
C GLN A 241 -1.98 22.00 5.17
N LEU A 242 -1.12 21.01 4.91
CA LEU A 242 -1.01 20.38 3.60
C LEU A 242 -0.68 18.89 3.76
N ILE A 243 -1.46 18.05 3.08
CA ILE A 243 -1.16 16.64 2.89
C ILE A 243 -1.13 16.37 1.40
N ILE A 244 -0.03 15.82 0.90
CA ILE A 244 0.12 15.38 -0.47
C ILE A 244 0.25 13.86 -0.45
N ILE A 245 -0.52 13.17 -1.29
CA ILE A 245 -0.39 11.72 -1.51
C ILE A 245 -0.06 11.51 -2.98
N ASP A 246 1.18 11.12 -3.28
CA ASP A 246 1.58 10.80 -4.65
C ASP A 246 1.22 9.36 -5.01
N GLU A 247 1.00 9.12 -6.29
CA GLU A 247 0.50 7.84 -6.83
C GLU A 247 -0.67 7.30 -5.99
N GLU A 248 -1.68 8.15 -5.77
CA GLU A 248 -2.81 7.93 -4.87
C GLU A 248 -3.53 6.58 -5.04
N HIS A 249 -3.51 6.04 -6.26
CA HIS A 249 -4.15 4.79 -6.64
C HIS A 249 -3.42 3.54 -6.08
N ASP A 250 -2.24 3.70 -5.48
CA ASP A 250 -1.41 2.61 -5.02
C ASP A 250 -2.01 1.88 -3.80
N GLY A 251 -2.12 0.55 -3.90
CA GLY A 251 -2.70 -0.28 -2.85
C GLY A 251 -1.90 -0.31 -1.54
N SER A 252 -0.62 0.07 -1.56
CA SER A 252 0.23 0.14 -0.36
C SER A 252 -0.29 1.13 0.70
N TYR A 253 -1.14 2.08 0.31
CA TYR A 253 -1.79 3.01 1.24
C TYR A 253 -2.88 2.38 2.12
N LYS A 254 -3.31 1.14 1.83
CA LYS A 254 -4.21 0.34 2.69
C LYS A 254 -3.42 -0.60 3.59
N GLU A 255 -3.68 -0.53 4.90
CA GLU A 255 -3.13 -1.44 5.90
C GLU A 255 -3.90 -2.76 5.90
N ASN A 256 -3.15 -3.87 5.89
CA ASN A 256 -3.70 -5.23 5.88
C ASN A 256 -3.84 -5.83 7.29
N SER A 257 -3.21 -5.21 8.29
CA SER A 257 -3.33 -5.61 9.70
C SER A 257 -4.36 -4.75 10.44
N SER A 258 -4.89 -5.22 11.58
CA SER A 258 -5.74 -4.36 12.43
C SER A 258 -4.91 -3.20 13.00
N PRO A 259 -5.43 -1.96 13.01
CA PRO A 259 -6.64 -1.48 12.33
C PRO A 259 -6.40 -1.38 10.81
N ARG A 260 -7.32 -1.89 9.99
CA ARG A 260 -7.18 -1.96 8.51
C ARG A 260 -7.50 -0.61 7.83
N TYR A 261 -6.76 0.42 8.20
CA TYR A 261 -7.00 1.79 7.72
C TYR A 261 -6.48 2.03 6.30
N HIS A 262 -7.01 3.06 5.65
CA HIS A 262 -6.46 3.60 4.41
C HIS A 262 -5.86 4.98 4.69
N ALA A 263 -4.60 5.24 4.31
CA ALA A 263 -3.91 6.50 4.61
C ALA A 263 -4.68 7.74 4.15
N ARG A 264 -5.24 7.71 2.93
CA ARG A 264 -6.18 8.74 2.43
C ARG A 264 -7.33 9.06 3.39
N GLN A 265 -7.97 8.06 4.01
CA GLN A 265 -9.05 8.29 4.98
C GLN A 265 -8.52 8.92 6.28
N ILE A 266 -7.34 8.50 6.75
CA ILE A 266 -6.68 9.13 7.89
C ILE A 266 -6.33 10.59 7.58
N ALA A 267 -5.75 10.86 6.41
CA ALA A 267 -5.40 12.20 5.95
C ALA A 267 -6.62 13.14 5.94
N LEU A 268 -7.74 12.68 5.36
CA LEU A 268 -9.01 13.42 5.40
C LEU A 268 -9.47 13.70 6.83
N GLN A 269 -9.42 12.70 7.70
CA GLN A 269 -9.85 12.88 9.09
C GLN A 269 -8.96 13.87 9.86
N ARG A 270 -7.64 13.86 9.62
CA ARG A 270 -6.70 14.81 10.21
C ARG A 270 -6.97 16.23 9.74
N LEU A 271 -7.35 16.41 8.48
CA LEU A 271 -7.72 17.71 7.94
C LEU A 271 -9.12 18.17 8.36
N LYS A 272 -10.04 17.33 8.81
CA LYS A 272 -11.35 17.85 9.27
C LYS A 272 -11.26 18.86 10.42
N LYS A 273 -10.22 18.75 11.26
CA LYS A 273 -9.96 19.67 12.36
C LYS A 273 -9.13 20.89 11.94
N ASN A 274 -8.49 20.83 10.77
CA ASN A 274 -7.50 21.80 10.32
C ASN A 274 -7.94 22.39 8.97
N SER A 275 -7.75 23.68 8.77
CA SER A 275 -8.13 24.36 7.51
C SER A 275 -7.19 24.06 6.32
N GLY A 276 -6.56 22.87 6.31
CA GLY A 276 -5.57 22.45 5.34
C GLY A 276 -6.13 21.79 4.09
N LYS A 277 -5.24 21.40 3.17
CA LYS A 277 -5.59 20.79 1.88
C LYS A 277 -5.04 19.37 1.73
N LEU A 278 -5.82 18.51 1.07
CA LEU A 278 -5.40 17.19 0.61
C LEU A 278 -5.22 17.21 -0.91
N VAL A 279 -4.00 17.02 -1.38
CA VAL A 279 -3.67 16.91 -2.79
C VAL A 279 -3.37 15.46 -3.13
N LEU A 280 -4.18 14.90 -4.02
CA LEU A 280 -4.09 13.53 -4.50
C LEU A 280 -3.45 13.55 -5.88
N GLY A 281 -2.26 12.99 -5.98
CA GLY A 281 -1.47 12.95 -7.19
C GLY A 281 -1.59 11.63 -7.92
N SER A 282 -1.94 11.64 -9.21
CA SER A 282 -1.91 10.39 -9.99
C SER A 282 -1.92 10.62 -11.50
N ALA A 283 -1.25 9.75 -12.25
CA ALA A 283 -1.45 9.61 -13.69
C ALA A 283 -2.60 8.62 -14.02
N THR A 284 -2.89 7.71 -13.10
CA THR A 284 -3.88 6.63 -13.22
C THR A 284 -4.69 6.59 -11.92
N PRO A 285 -5.48 7.63 -11.61
CA PRO A 285 -6.16 7.77 -10.31
C PRO A 285 -7.10 6.60 -10.03
N SER A 286 -7.38 6.35 -8.75
CA SER A 286 -8.42 5.37 -8.42
C SER A 286 -9.76 5.81 -9.03
N LEU A 287 -10.56 4.85 -9.50
CA LEU A 287 -11.87 5.14 -10.10
C LEU A 287 -12.77 5.94 -9.15
N GLU A 288 -12.64 5.72 -7.84
CA GLU A 288 -13.37 6.46 -6.83
C GLU A 288 -13.02 7.95 -6.79
N ILE A 289 -11.73 8.29 -6.85
CA ILE A 289 -11.27 9.68 -6.81
C ILE A 289 -11.51 10.37 -8.15
N TYR A 290 -11.28 9.66 -9.26
CA TYR A 290 -11.59 10.22 -10.56
C TYR A 290 -13.08 10.50 -10.71
N HIS A 291 -13.96 9.60 -10.28
CA HIS A 291 -15.40 9.83 -10.29
C HIS A 291 -15.78 11.05 -9.45
N GLN A 292 -15.24 11.21 -8.23
CA GLN A 292 -15.50 12.38 -7.39
C GLN A 292 -15.02 13.68 -8.04
N ALA A 293 -13.83 13.69 -8.63
CA ALA A 293 -13.27 14.86 -9.30
C ALA A 293 -14.07 15.22 -10.57
N TYR A 294 -14.40 14.22 -11.38
CA TYR A 294 -15.15 14.39 -12.62
C TYR A 294 -16.59 14.88 -12.38
N THR A 295 -17.21 14.44 -11.30
CA THR A 295 -18.55 14.89 -10.89
C THR A 295 -18.55 16.21 -10.10
N GLY A 296 -17.38 16.86 -9.92
CA GLY A 296 -17.25 18.15 -9.25
C GLY A 296 -17.36 18.10 -7.73
N ARG A 297 -17.27 16.93 -7.10
CA ARG A 297 -17.30 16.78 -5.62
C ARG A 297 -15.99 17.15 -4.94
N ILE A 298 -14.89 17.09 -5.69
CA ILE A 298 -13.55 17.51 -5.25
C ILE A 298 -12.90 18.31 -6.39
N GLY A 299 -11.90 19.13 -6.07
CA GLY A 299 -11.20 19.90 -7.10
C GLY A 299 -10.50 19.01 -8.11
N PHE A 300 -10.52 19.41 -9.39
CA PHE A 300 -9.95 18.61 -10.47
C PHE A 300 -9.00 19.43 -11.34
N HIS A 301 -7.71 19.11 -11.24
CA HIS A 301 -6.63 19.84 -11.92
C HIS A 301 -5.93 18.90 -12.89
N LYS A 302 -5.95 19.24 -14.19
CA LYS A 302 -5.43 18.40 -15.26
C LYS A 302 -4.11 18.96 -15.79
N LEU A 303 -3.08 18.12 -15.83
CA LEU A 303 -1.82 18.40 -16.51
C LEU A 303 -1.71 17.48 -17.73
N THR A 304 -1.99 18.01 -18.91
CA THR A 304 -2.11 17.24 -20.15
C THR A 304 -0.80 17.18 -20.93
N LYS A 305 0.12 18.10 -20.66
CA LYS A 305 1.42 18.18 -21.34
C LYS A 305 2.53 17.64 -20.45
N ARG A 306 3.57 17.07 -21.07
CA ARG A 306 4.81 16.74 -20.36
C ARG A 306 5.54 18.04 -19.99
N ALA A 307 6.21 18.04 -18.84
CA ALA A 307 6.95 19.21 -18.35
C ALA A 307 8.16 19.54 -19.24
N ASN A 308 8.83 18.51 -19.79
CA ASN A 308 9.89 18.68 -20.77
C ASN A 308 9.34 18.59 -22.20
N PRO A 309 9.30 19.70 -22.96
CA PRO A 309 8.77 19.72 -24.33
C PRO A 309 9.61 18.90 -25.33
N ASN A 310 10.88 18.59 -25.00
CA ASN A 310 11.75 17.78 -25.86
C ASN A 310 11.55 16.26 -25.68
N SER A 311 10.66 15.83 -24.77
CA SER A 311 10.40 14.40 -24.54
C SER A 311 9.27 13.89 -25.45
N SER A 312 9.56 12.90 -26.30
CA SER A 312 8.58 12.27 -27.17
C SER A 312 7.81 11.14 -26.47
N LEU A 313 6.54 10.94 -26.84
CA LEU A 313 5.83 9.72 -26.46
C LEU A 313 6.55 8.51 -27.08
N ALA A 314 6.68 7.43 -26.31
CA ALA A 314 7.25 6.20 -26.82
C ALA A 314 6.42 5.64 -27.96
N LYS A 315 7.08 5.02 -28.95
CA LYS A 315 6.38 4.25 -29.97
C LYS A 315 5.81 2.99 -29.33
N ILE A 316 4.50 2.80 -29.44
CA ILE A 316 3.81 1.65 -28.87
C ILE A 316 3.48 0.67 -29.99
N GLU A 317 3.87 -0.58 -29.82
CA GLU A 317 3.55 -1.67 -30.73
C GLU A 317 3.02 -2.88 -29.96
N ILE A 318 2.04 -3.57 -30.57
CA ILE A 318 1.42 -4.76 -29.98
C ILE A 318 1.69 -5.94 -30.90
N GLY A 319 2.19 -7.03 -30.32
CA GLY A 319 2.37 -8.29 -31.03
C GLY A 319 1.04 -8.92 -31.46
N LYS A 320 1.10 -9.83 -32.42
CA LYS A 320 -0.05 -10.66 -32.83
C LYS A 320 -0.56 -11.51 -31.65
N PRO A 321 -1.87 -11.86 -31.62
CA PRO A 321 -2.40 -12.82 -30.65
C PRO A 321 -1.57 -14.11 -30.68
N ARG A 322 -1.22 -14.64 -29.51
CA ARG A 322 -0.53 -15.92 -29.41
C ARG A 322 -0.96 -16.69 -28.16
N GLU A 323 -0.78 -18.01 -28.22
CA GLU A 323 -0.85 -18.88 -27.05
C GLU A 323 0.39 -18.75 -26.16
N ASP A 324 0.24 -19.01 -24.86
CA ASP A 324 1.25 -18.80 -23.81
C ASP A 324 2.45 -19.77 -23.85
N SER A 325 2.58 -20.60 -24.89
CA SER A 325 3.57 -21.70 -24.95
C SER A 325 5.02 -21.22 -25.05
N GLN A 326 5.29 -20.07 -25.69
CA GLN A 326 6.60 -19.41 -25.72
C GLN A 326 6.55 -18.10 -24.93
N LEU A 327 7.51 -17.85 -24.03
CA LEU A 327 7.52 -16.65 -23.17
C LEU A 327 7.85 -15.35 -23.91
N ILE A 328 8.71 -15.38 -24.93
CA ILE A 328 9.20 -14.19 -25.66
C ILE A 328 8.97 -14.40 -27.16
N SER A 329 8.29 -13.48 -27.85
CA SER A 329 8.07 -13.62 -29.30
C SER A 329 9.33 -13.34 -30.09
N GLY A 330 9.42 -13.85 -31.33
CA GLY A 330 10.47 -13.49 -32.26
C GLY A 330 10.55 -11.96 -32.49
N ASP A 331 9.40 -11.28 -32.52
CA ASP A 331 9.30 -9.83 -32.61
C ASP A 331 9.98 -9.12 -31.42
N LEU A 332 9.71 -9.56 -30.19
CA LEU A 332 10.37 -8.99 -29.01
C LEU A 332 11.85 -9.36 -28.97
N GLN A 333 12.23 -10.58 -29.37
CA GLN A 333 13.63 -10.98 -29.46
C GLN A 333 14.41 -10.10 -30.44
N PHE A 334 13.84 -9.81 -31.61
CA PHE A 334 14.45 -8.91 -32.60
C PHE A 334 14.69 -7.51 -32.02
N ARG A 335 13.71 -6.95 -31.32
CA ARG A 335 13.83 -5.62 -30.69
C ARG A 335 14.88 -5.60 -29.59
N ILE A 336 14.90 -6.62 -28.72
CA ILE A 336 15.95 -6.76 -27.69
C ILE A 336 17.33 -6.81 -28.36
N GLN A 337 17.48 -7.62 -29.41
CA GLN A 337 18.74 -7.75 -30.13
C GLN A 337 19.22 -6.44 -30.76
N ASP A 338 18.31 -5.62 -31.27
CA ASP A 338 18.61 -4.26 -31.78
C ASP A 338 19.12 -3.33 -30.66
N ARG A 339 18.49 -3.37 -29.46
CA ARG A 339 18.95 -2.57 -28.30
C ARG A 339 20.33 -2.98 -27.83
N LEU A 340 20.59 -4.28 -27.71
CA LEU A 340 21.90 -4.81 -27.36
C LEU A 340 22.98 -4.35 -28.33
N ARG A 341 22.71 -4.33 -29.65
CA ARG A 341 23.65 -3.82 -30.67
C ARG A 341 23.95 -2.34 -30.51
N LYS A 342 22.95 -1.55 -30.13
CA LYS A 342 23.08 -0.10 -29.89
C LYS A 342 23.68 0.25 -28.52
N LYS A 343 23.97 -0.75 -27.68
CA LYS A 343 24.37 -0.57 -26.27
C LYS A 343 23.31 0.19 -25.46
N GLU A 344 22.05 -0.02 -25.82
CA GLU A 344 20.87 0.46 -25.12
C GLU A 344 20.31 -0.66 -24.22
N GLN A 345 19.56 -0.28 -23.20
CA GLN A 345 19.03 -1.22 -22.20
C GLN A 345 17.57 -1.55 -22.47
N THR A 346 17.18 -2.76 -22.09
CA THR A 346 15.79 -3.23 -22.17
C THR A 346 15.23 -3.52 -20.78
N LEU A 347 13.95 -3.16 -20.59
CA LEU A 347 13.19 -3.56 -19.43
C LEU A 347 12.07 -4.53 -19.83
N ILE A 348 11.91 -5.62 -19.09
CA ILE A 348 10.86 -6.61 -19.36
C ILE A 348 9.97 -6.77 -18.14
N LEU A 349 8.73 -6.34 -18.28
CA LEU A 349 7.68 -6.53 -17.29
C LEU A 349 6.92 -7.81 -17.58
N LEU A 350 6.82 -8.68 -16.59
CA LEU A 350 5.86 -9.78 -16.61
C LEU A 350 4.61 -9.38 -15.83
N ASN A 351 3.47 -9.22 -16.52
CA ASN A 351 2.18 -8.96 -15.88
C ASN A 351 1.59 -10.26 -15.28
N ARG A 352 2.29 -10.81 -14.29
CA ARG A 352 1.84 -11.95 -13.50
C ARG A 352 2.03 -11.60 -12.03
N ARG A 353 0.97 -11.69 -11.23
CA ARG A 353 1.11 -11.58 -9.77
C ARG A 353 2.01 -12.70 -9.27
N GLY A 354 2.94 -12.32 -8.39
CA GLY A 354 4.09 -13.11 -8.00
C GLY A 354 3.76 -14.53 -7.56
N TYR A 355 4.41 -15.49 -8.19
CA TYR A 355 4.62 -16.82 -7.65
C TYR A 355 6.01 -17.29 -8.07
N SER A 356 6.78 -17.79 -7.12
CA SER A 356 7.84 -18.75 -7.40
C SER A 356 7.28 -19.94 -8.21
N PRO A 357 8.08 -20.65 -9.02
CA PRO A 357 7.61 -21.75 -9.87
C PRO A 357 6.66 -22.68 -9.11
N LEU A 358 5.42 -22.84 -9.57
CA LEU A 358 4.51 -23.81 -8.98
C LEU A 358 5.03 -25.22 -9.29
N ILE A 359 4.88 -26.12 -8.35
CA ILE A 359 5.32 -27.50 -8.52
C ILE A 359 4.14 -28.29 -9.08
N PHE A 360 4.35 -28.99 -10.18
CA PHE A 360 3.34 -29.76 -10.90
C PHE A 360 3.70 -31.24 -10.85
N SER A 361 2.76 -32.10 -10.50
CA SER A 361 2.94 -33.55 -10.53
C SER A 361 2.47 -34.07 -11.88
N LYS A 362 3.37 -34.70 -12.66
CA LYS A 362 2.98 -35.33 -13.94
C LYS A 362 2.08 -36.53 -13.71
N GLN A 363 2.34 -37.28 -12.64
CA GLN A 363 1.58 -38.46 -12.28
C GLN A 363 0.10 -38.13 -12.01
N LYS A 364 -0.15 -37.06 -11.26
CA LYS A 364 -1.52 -36.62 -10.91
C LYS A 364 -2.11 -35.61 -11.89
N ASN A 365 -1.31 -35.10 -12.82
CA ASN A 365 -1.66 -34.06 -13.77
C ASN A 365 -2.27 -32.80 -13.09
N GLU A 366 -1.72 -32.42 -11.94
CA GLU A 366 -2.19 -31.27 -11.15
C GLU A 366 -1.03 -30.54 -10.44
N TYR A 367 -1.28 -29.29 -10.05
CA TYR A 367 -0.32 -28.55 -9.22
C TYR A 367 -0.33 -29.09 -7.80
N ILE A 368 0.86 -29.39 -7.27
CA ILE A 368 1.04 -29.85 -5.90
C ILE A 368 0.55 -28.76 -4.95
N GLN A 369 -0.52 -29.07 -4.23
CA GLN A 369 -1.11 -28.17 -3.25
C GLN A 369 -0.31 -28.21 -1.95
N CYS A 370 -0.27 -27.09 -1.24
CA CYS A 370 0.31 -27.08 0.09
C CYS A 370 -0.58 -27.86 1.06
N PRO A 371 -0.02 -28.71 1.94
CA PRO A 371 -0.83 -29.39 2.95
C PRO A 371 -1.47 -28.41 3.96
N LYS A 372 -0.86 -27.23 4.13
CA LYS A 372 -1.30 -26.19 5.07
C LYS A 372 -2.15 -25.09 4.44
N CYS A 373 -2.18 -24.92 3.13
CA CYS A 373 -2.85 -23.79 2.46
C CYS A 373 -3.51 -24.27 1.15
N SER A 374 -4.58 -23.64 0.67
CA SER A 374 -5.22 -23.99 -0.62
C SER A 374 -4.49 -23.37 -1.82
N SER A 375 -3.22 -23.07 -1.64
CA SER A 375 -2.33 -22.58 -2.69
C SER A 375 -1.39 -23.70 -3.06
N SER A 376 -1.02 -23.71 -4.33
CA SER A 376 0.04 -24.55 -4.84
C SER A 376 1.38 -24.20 -4.16
N LEU A 377 2.19 -25.23 -3.91
CA LEU A 377 3.57 -25.07 -3.45
C LEU A 377 4.41 -24.47 -4.55
N CYS A 378 5.37 -23.63 -4.15
CA CYS A 378 6.29 -22.99 -5.05
C CYS A 378 7.74 -23.40 -4.77
N TYR A 379 8.55 -23.65 -5.81
CA TYR A 379 9.96 -23.98 -5.67
C TYR A 379 10.82 -22.75 -5.34
N HIS A 380 11.76 -22.89 -4.41
CA HIS A 380 12.71 -21.85 -4.00
C HIS A 380 14.16 -22.33 -4.21
N ASN A 381 15.08 -21.41 -4.52
CA ASN A 381 16.48 -21.64 -4.95
C ASN A 381 17.37 -22.48 -3.99
N GLU A 382 16.86 -22.90 -2.83
CA GLU A 382 17.55 -23.73 -1.83
C GLU A 382 17.17 -25.23 -1.95
N GLY A 383 16.49 -25.64 -3.03
CA GLY A 383 15.95 -26.99 -3.16
C GLY A 383 14.77 -27.25 -2.23
N ILE A 384 14.04 -26.20 -1.87
CA ILE A 384 12.92 -26.23 -0.92
C ILE A 384 11.64 -25.80 -1.65
N ALA A 385 10.58 -26.59 -1.52
CA ALA A 385 9.23 -26.20 -1.88
C ALA A 385 8.59 -25.40 -0.72
N ARG A 386 8.04 -24.23 -1.01
CA ARG A 386 7.50 -23.27 -0.04
C ARG A 386 6.12 -22.78 -0.45
N CYS A 387 5.15 -22.76 0.48
CA CYS A 387 3.90 -21.97 0.29
C CYS A 387 4.18 -20.53 0.70
N HIS A 388 3.98 -19.56 -0.21
CA HIS A 388 4.16 -18.13 0.07
C HIS A 388 3.04 -17.51 0.89
N LEU A 389 1.85 -18.15 0.90
CA LEU A 389 0.74 -17.70 1.73
C LEU A 389 0.95 -18.05 3.21
N CYS A 390 1.48 -19.24 3.52
CA CYS A 390 1.56 -19.73 4.89
C CYS A 390 2.96 -19.99 5.43
N GLY A 391 3.98 -19.95 4.58
CA GLY A 391 5.36 -20.23 4.98
C GLY A 391 5.68 -21.70 5.21
N TYR A 392 4.80 -22.65 4.88
CA TYR A 392 5.14 -24.09 4.86
C TYR A 392 6.37 -24.33 3.97
N LYS A 393 7.26 -25.23 4.41
CA LYS A 393 8.47 -25.62 3.69
C LYS A 393 8.61 -27.15 3.70
N ILE A 394 9.02 -27.73 2.58
CA ILE A 394 9.44 -29.13 2.44
C ILE A 394 10.62 -29.21 1.49
N MET A 395 11.57 -30.12 1.70
CA MET A 395 12.67 -30.30 0.75
C MET A 395 12.15 -30.94 -0.54
N MET A 396 12.66 -30.51 -1.69
CA MET A 396 12.25 -31.03 -2.99
C MET A 396 12.50 -32.52 -3.16
N ARG A 397 13.56 -33.05 -2.54
CA ARG A 397 13.84 -34.50 -2.55
C ARG A 397 12.75 -35.31 -1.84
N ASP A 398 12.24 -34.78 -0.73
CA ASP A 398 11.21 -35.46 0.07
C ASP A 398 9.86 -35.38 -0.67
N LEU A 399 9.56 -34.22 -1.25
CA LEU A 399 8.39 -34.03 -2.10
C LEU A 399 8.44 -34.89 -3.38
N SER A 400 9.62 -35.04 -3.99
CA SER A 400 9.83 -35.92 -5.14
C SER A 400 9.59 -37.38 -4.75
N ALA A 401 10.04 -37.81 -3.57
CA ALA A 401 9.82 -39.17 -3.10
C ALA A 401 8.32 -39.44 -2.86
N GLU A 402 7.56 -38.47 -2.33
CA GLU A 402 6.10 -38.57 -2.19
C GLU A 402 5.35 -38.65 -3.54
N GLU A 403 5.92 -38.06 -4.59
CA GLU A 403 5.36 -37.99 -5.94
C GLU A 403 6.08 -38.91 -6.95
N ASN A 404 6.81 -39.93 -6.48
CA ASN A 404 7.57 -40.91 -7.29
C ASN A 404 8.56 -40.30 -8.32
N GLY A 405 9.07 -39.10 -8.07
CA GLY A 405 10.11 -38.44 -8.88
C GLY A 405 9.60 -37.69 -10.10
N GLU A 406 8.29 -37.69 -10.39
CA GLU A 406 7.73 -37.08 -11.60
C GLU A 406 7.17 -35.67 -11.37
N ILE A 407 8.02 -34.75 -10.92
CA ILE A 407 7.64 -33.36 -10.67
C ILE A 407 8.27 -32.39 -11.69
N ASP A 408 7.46 -31.47 -12.20
CA ASP A 408 7.87 -30.36 -13.05
C ASP A 408 7.72 -29.02 -12.30
N LEU A 409 8.58 -28.07 -12.64
CA LEU A 409 8.45 -26.70 -12.18
C LEU A 409 7.72 -25.88 -13.25
N VAL A 410 6.45 -25.58 -12.97
CA VAL A 410 5.55 -24.86 -13.88
C VAL A 410 5.31 -23.45 -13.36
N GLY A 411 5.70 -22.45 -14.14
CA GLY A 411 5.38 -21.06 -13.82
C GLY A 411 6.43 -20.30 -13.02
N ALA A 412 7.72 -20.57 -13.23
CA ALA A 412 8.80 -19.68 -12.78
C ALA A 412 8.78 -18.37 -13.60
N GLY A 413 7.72 -17.57 -13.54
CA GLY A 413 7.46 -16.52 -14.53
C GLY A 413 8.67 -15.63 -14.83
N THR A 414 9.28 -15.03 -13.80
CA THR A 414 10.45 -14.13 -13.96
C THR A 414 11.78 -14.89 -14.01
N GLN A 415 11.94 -16.02 -13.32
CA GLN A 415 13.16 -16.84 -13.33
C GLN A 415 13.31 -17.63 -14.65
N LYS A 416 12.26 -18.30 -15.12
CA LYS A 416 12.19 -18.91 -16.45
C LYS A 416 12.38 -17.85 -17.53
N LEU A 417 11.86 -16.63 -17.32
CA LEU A 417 12.09 -15.51 -18.24
C LEU A 417 13.59 -15.11 -18.25
N GLU A 418 14.21 -14.94 -17.09
CA GLU A 418 15.66 -14.70 -16.97
C GLU A 418 16.49 -15.82 -17.64
N GLU A 419 16.23 -17.09 -17.31
CA GLU A 419 16.89 -18.24 -17.94
C GLU A 419 16.68 -18.26 -19.45
N THR A 420 15.48 -17.91 -19.91
CA THR A 420 15.16 -17.83 -21.35
C THR A 420 15.91 -16.68 -22.01
N LEU A 421 16.01 -15.52 -21.35
CA LEU A 421 16.77 -14.37 -21.85
C LEU A 421 18.27 -14.67 -21.93
N VAL A 422 18.85 -15.30 -20.90
CA VAL A 422 20.26 -15.71 -20.90
C VAL A 422 20.53 -16.76 -21.98
N LYS A 423 19.60 -17.70 -22.20
CA LYS A 423 19.71 -18.70 -23.29
C LYS A 423 19.65 -18.06 -24.68
N ILE A 424 18.77 -17.08 -24.89
CA ILE A 424 18.61 -16.41 -26.19
C ILE A 424 19.75 -15.39 -26.43
N PHE A 425 20.21 -14.73 -25.38
CA PHE A 425 21.21 -13.66 -25.42
C PHE A 425 22.38 -13.95 -24.45
N PRO A 426 23.24 -14.95 -24.75
CA PRO A 426 24.29 -15.40 -23.83
C PRO A 426 25.37 -14.35 -23.49
N GLY A 427 25.47 -13.28 -24.27
CA GLY A 427 26.40 -12.16 -24.01
C GLY A 427 25.77 -10.98 -23.26
N ALA A 428 24.47 -11.00 -22.99
CA ALA A 428 23.77 -9.91 -22.31
C ALA A 428 23.82 -10.08 -20.79
N LYS A 429 24.01 -8.97 -20.07
CA LYS A 429 23.92 -8.90 -18.61
C LYS A 429 22.45 -8.76 -18.20
N VAL A 430 21.85 -9.89 -17.84
CA VAL A 430 20.46 -9.98 -17.41
C VAL A 430 20.38 -10.04 -15.89
N GLU A 431 19.49 -9.25 -15.30
CA GLU A 431 19.19 -9.28 -13.87
C GLU A 431 17.68 -9.29 -13.64
N ARG A 432 17.27 -9.77 -12.47
CA ARG A 432 15.86 -9.95 -12.10
C ARG A 432 15.50 -9.20 -10.82
N LEU A 433 14.42 -8.43 -10.88
CA LEU A 433 13.87 -7.70 -9.74
C LEU A 433 12.38 -8.05 -9.53
N ASP A 434 12.10 -8.89 -8.53
CA ASP A 434 10.74 -9.27 -8.15
C ASP A 434 10.44 -9.01 -6.67
N GLN A 435 9.17 -9.18 -6.29
CA GLN A 435 8.67 -8.91 -4.94
C GLN A 435 9.37 -9.76 -3.87
N ASP A 436 9.83 -10.98 -4.19
CA ASP A 436 10.54 -11.83 -3.23
C ASP A 436 12.01 -11.42 -3.04
N SER A 437 12.69 -11.01 -4.12
CA SER A 437 14.06 -10.46 -4.08
C SER A 437 14.12 -9.13 -3.30
N THR A 438 12.99 -8.41 -3.20
CA THR A 438 12.88 -7.19 -2.39
C THR A 438 12.91 -7.40 -0.87
N LYS A 439 12.94 -8.63 -0.38
CA LYS A 439 13.13 -8.90 1.07
C LYS A 439 14.49 -8.41 1.55
N ASN A 440 15.50 -8.40 0.68
CA ASN A 440 16.78 -7.77 0.92
C ASN A 440 16.85 -6.45 0.15
N LYS A 441 16.58 -5.35 0.87
CA LYS A 441 16.36 -4.02 0.31
C LYS A 441 17.64 -3.35 -0.23
N ASP A 442 18.81 -3.81 0.21
CA ASP A 442 20.11 -3.34 -0.29
C ASP A 442 20.37 -3.87 -1.71
N ILE A 443 19.96 -5.11 -2.00
CA ILE A 443 20.07 -5.72 -3.35
C ILE A 443 19.24 -4.93 -4.36
N VAL A 444 18.04 -4.49 -3.98
CA VAL A 444 17.18 -3.67 -4.86
C VAL A 444 17.91 -2.39 -5.26
N LYS A 445 18.49 -1.69 -4.28
CA LYS A 445 19.23 -0.45 -4.53
C LYS A 445 20.43 -0.69 -5.46
N GLU A 446 21.22 -1.71 -5.17
CA GLU A 446 22.39 -2.09 -5.96
C GLU A 446 22.03 -2.41 -7.43
N VAL A 447 20.98 -3.19 -7.66
CA VAL A 447 20.52 -3.53 -9.02
C VAL A 447 20.07 -2.28 -9.78
N LEU A 448 19.37 -1.36 -9.12
CA LEU A 448 18.93 -0.11 -9.75
C LEU A 448 20.11 0.83 -10.05
N GLU A 449 21.10 0.94 -9.16
CA GLU A 449 22.33 1.72 -9.38
C GLU A 449 23.15 1.17 -10.55
N ARG A 450 23.28 -0.17 -10.66
CA ARG A 450 23.93 -0.84 -11.80
C ARG A 450 23.17 -0.61 -13.11
N LEU A 451 21.84 -0.61 -13.07
CA LEU A 451 21.02 -0.27 -14.24
C LEU A 451 21.29 1.18 -14.67
N GLU A 452 21.28 2.13 -13.74
CA GLU A 452 21.52 3.55 -13.99
C GLU A 452 22.92 3.82 -14.57
N ALA A 453 23.95 3.14 -14.04
CA ALA A 453 25.31 3.20 -14.54
C ALA A 453 25.46 2.65 -15.97
N GLY A 454 24.49 1.86 -16.45
CA GLY A 454 24.57 1.19 -17.74
C GLY A 454 25.32 -0.14 -17.69
N GLU A 455 25.43 -0.75 -16.51
CA GLU A 455 26.13 -2.02 -16.32
C GLU A 455 25.26 -3.23 -16.62
N LEU A 456 23.93 -3.05 -16.69
CA LEU A 456 22.96 -4.08 -17.03
C LEU A 456 22.42 -3.86 -18.43
N ASP A 457 22.19 -4.92 -19.19
CA ASP A 457 21.60 -4.82 -20.52
C ASP A 457 20.09 -5.05 -20.47
N ILE A 458 19.64 -5.98 -19.61
CA ILE A 458 18.24 -6.37 -19.50
C ILE A 458 17.85 -6.48 -18.03
N LEU A 459 16.83 -5.73 -17.62
CA LEU A 459 16.19 -5.90 -16.31
C LEU A 459 14.80 -6.53 -16.50
N THR A 460 14.58 -7.68 -15.86
CA THR A 460 13.27 -8.35 -15.85
C THR A 460 12.60 -8.29 -14.48
N GLY A 461 11.28 -8.11 -14.43
CA GLY A 461 10.58 -8.06 -13.14
C GLY A 461 9.06 -7.98 -13.22
N THR A 462 8.44 -7.77 -12.07
CA THR A 462 6.99 -7.56 -11.93
C THR A 462 6.68 -6.07 -11.68
N GLN A 463 5.66 -5.73 -10.90
CA GLN A 463 5.19 -4.36 -10.69
C GLN A 463 6.28 -3.38 -10.20
N MET A 464 7.35 -3.87 -9.57
CA MET A 464 8.46 -3.04 -9.10
C MET A 464 9.27 -2.41 -10.24
N VAL A 465 9.47 -3.13 -11.34
CA VAL A 465 10.17 -2.58 -12.52
C VAL A 465 9.29 -1.64 -13.33
N ALA A 466 8.11 -1.25 -12.85
CA ALA A 466 7.23 -0.30 -13.52
C ALA A 466 7.14 1.06 -12.80
N LYS A 467 7.58 1.14 -11.53
CA LYS A 467 7.43 2.32 -10.68
C LYS A 467 8.77 3.06 -10.55
N GLY A 468 8.74 4.39 -10.44
CA GLY A 468 9.93 5.20 -10.16
C GLY A 468 10.99 5.31 -11.26
N LEU A 469 10.81 4.68 -12.42
CA LEU A 469 11.84 4.62 -13.46
C LEU A 469 11.96 5.91 -14.29
N ASP A 470 13.19 6.41 -14.38
CA ASP A 470 13.68 7.30 -15.43
C ASP A 470 15.16 6.99 -15.69
N TYR A 471 15.44 5.97 -16.52
CA TYR A 471 16.81 5.55 -16.82
C TYR A 471 17.18 6.00 -18.23
N PRO A 472 18.21 6.87 -18.38
CA PRO A 472 18.53 7.51 -19.66
C PRO A 472 18.81 6.54 -20.82
N LYS A 473 19.31 5.34 -20.51
CA LYS A 473 19.72 4.31 -21.48
C LYS A 473 18.65 3.25 -21.75
N VAL A 474 17.51 3.25 -21.04
CA VAL A 474 16.41 2.32 -21.28
C VAL A 474 15.55 2.82 -22.44
N SER A 475 15.65 2.14 -23.58
CA SER A 475 14.94 2.53 -24.81
C SER A 475 13.90 1.50 -25.27
N LEU A 476 13.85 0.32 -24.67
CA LEU A 476 12.81 -0.68 -24.94
C LEU A 476 12.15 -1.15 -23.63
N VAL A 477 10.83 -1.22 -23.65
CA VAL A 477 10.05 -1.84 -22.58
C VAL A 477 9.14 -2.93 -23.14
N GLY A 478 9.39 -4.18 -22.77
CA GLY A 478 8.55 -5.33 -23.13
C GLY A 478 7.53 -5.64 -22.03
N ILE A 479 6.24 -5.68 -22.35
CA ILE A 479 5.18 -6.12 -21.42
C ILE A 479 4.69 -7.50 -21.85
N LEU A 480 4.93 -8.49 -21.01
CA LEU A 480 4.50 -9.88 -21.23
C LEU A 480 3.19 -10.17 -20.51
N ASN A 481 2.34 -10.97 -21.16
CA ASN A 481 1.05 -11.44 -20.65
C ASN A 481 0.14 -10.31 -20.17
N ALA A 482 0.05 -9.23 -20.95
CA ALA A 482 -0.58 -7.98 -20.52
C ALA A 482 -2.06 -8.12 -20.09
N ASN A 483 -2.79 -9.11 -20.61
CA ASN A 483 -4.19 -9.39 -20.25
C ASN A 483 -4.37 -10.33 -19.04
N HIS A 484 -3.32 -10.95 -18.51
CA HIS A 484 -3.47 -11.96 -17.43
C HIS A 484 -4.11 -11.38 -16.16
N GLY A 485 -3.92 -10.09 -15.88
CA GLY A 485 -4.59 -9.39 -14.78
C GLY A 485 -6.12 -9.35 -14.89
N LEU A 486 -6.68 -9.41 -16.11
CA LEU A 486 -8.13 -9.31 -16.37
C LEU A 486 -8.90 -10.55 -15.94
N GLY A 487 -8.26 -11.73 -15.93
CA GLY A 487 -8.88 -12.99 -15.52
C GLY A 487 -9.00 -13.19 -14.01
N VAL A 488 -8.49 -12.25 -13.20
CA VAL A 488 -8.61 -12.32 -11.73
C VAL A 488 -10.06 -11.99 -11.34
N PRO A 489 -10.75 -12.81 -10.52
CA PRO A 489 -12.13 -12.61 -10.11
C PRO A 489 -12.27 -11.52 -9.03
N ASP A 490 -11.82 -10.31 -9.36
CA ASP A 490 -11.86 -9.11 -8.54
C ASP A 490 -12.39 -7.96 -9.40
N PHE A 491 -13.29 -7.14 -8.85
CA PHE A 491 -13.90 -6.03 -9.60
C PHE A 491 -12.91 -4.92 -9.97
N ARG A 492 -11.70 -4.90 -9.39
CA ARG A 492 -10.63 -3.95 -9.71
C ARG A 492 -9.62 -4.49 -10.72
N SER A 493 -9.82 -5.69 -11.26
CA SER A 493 -8.88 -6.33 -12.18
C SER A 493 -8.60 -5.50 -13.43
N ALA A 494 -9.64 -4.92 -14.03
CA ALA A 494 -9.51 -4.03 -15.20
C ALA A 494 -8.74 -2.74 -14.85
N GLU A 495 -9.09 -2.08 -13.75
CA GLU A 495 -8.42 -0.87 -13.24
C GLU A 495 -6.93 -1.08 -13.00
N ARG A 496 -6.57 -2.20 -12.36
CA ARG A 496 -5.18 -2.55 -12.07
C ARG A 496 -4.39 -2.87 -13.33
N THR A 497 -5.02 -3.58 -14.27
CA THR A 497 -4.40 -3.91 -15.57
C THR A 497 -4.15 -2.65 -16.38
N TYR A 498 -5.15 -1.76 -16.46
CA TYR A 498 -5.01 -0.45 -17.10
C TYR A 498 -3.85 0.35 -16.49
N SER A 499 -3.83 0.45 -15.15
CA SER A 499 -2.82 1.24 -14.42
C SER A 499 -1.41 0.73 -14.69
N LEU A 500 -1.20 -0.59 -14.59
CA LEU A 500 0.10 -1.21 -14.83
C LEU A 500 0.60 -0.92 -16.26
N ILE A 501 -0.23 -1.18 -17.28
CA ILE A 501 0.16 -0.97 -18.68
C ILE A 501 0.45 0.51 -18.94
N SER A 502 -0.40 1.41 -18.45
CA SER A 502 -0.27 2.85 -18.66
C SER A 502 0.98 3.44 -17.99
N GLN A 503 1.32 2.98 -16.78
CA GLN A 503 2.53 3.42 -16.08
C GLN A 503 3.79 3.05 -16.84
N VAL A 504 3.83 1.81 -17.34
CA VAL A 504 4.97 1.28 -18.07
C VAL A 504 5.12 2.02 -19.40
N ALA A 505 4.01 2.17 -20.14
CA ALA A 505 3.99 2.88 -21.41
C ALA A 505 4.38 4.36 -21.26
N GLY A 506 3.87 5.03 -20.22
CA GLY A 506 4.12 6.45 -19.97
C GLY A 506 5.55 6.77 -19.49
N ARG A 507 6.31 5.76 -19.06
CA ARG A 507 7.70 5.90 -18.59
C ARG A 507 8.75 5.63 -19.68
N ALA A 508 8.38 4.97 -20.77
CA ALA A 508 9.28 4.85 -21.92
C ALA A 508 9.47 6.22 -22.62
N GLY A 509 10.72 6.52 -23.02
CA GLY A 509 11.05 7.73 -23.78
C GLY A 509 11.05 9.03 -22.96
N ARG A 510 11.45 8.97 -21.68
CA ARG A 510 11.68 10.16 -20.84
C ARG A 510 13.06 10.79 -21.03
N GLY A 511 14.04 9.99 -21.43
CA GLY A 511 15.41 10.43 -21.73
C GLY A 511 15.54 11.03 -23.13
N ALA A 512 16.79 11.29 -23.54
CA ALA A 512 17.12 11.77 -24.88
C ALA A 512 16.87 10.72 -25.98
N ILE A 513 16.84 9.44 -25.61
CA ILE A 513 16.60 8.32 -26.53
C ILE A 513 15.08 8.08 -26.61
N PRO A 514 14.49 8.10 -27.83
CA PRO A 514 13.09 7.74 -28.02
C PRO A 514 12.83 6.31 -27.52
N GLY A 515 11.86 6.15 -26.64
CA GLY A 515 11.48 4.85 -26.11
C GLY A 515 10.56 4.08 -27.07
N GLU A 516 10.63 2.76 -27.00
CA GLU A 516 9.69 1.82 -27.61
C GLU A 516 9.05 0.95 -26.54
N VAL A 517 7.75 0.71 -26.66
CA VAL A 517 6.99 -0.20 -25.78
C VAL A 517 6.41 -1.30 -26.64
N PHE A 518 6.77 -2.55 -26.35
CA PHE A 518 6.26 -3.71 -27.06
C PHE A 518 5.41 -4.59 -26.15
N ILE A 519 4.16 -4.83 -26.53
CA ILE A 519 3.21 -5.60 -25.71
C ILE A 519 2.93 -6.97 -26.31
N GLN A 520 2.96 -7.98 -25.44
CA GLN A 520 2.48 -9.33 -25.72
C GLN A 520 1.24 -9.62 -24.88
N ALA A 521 0.14 -9.94 -25.56
CA ALA A 521 -1.12 -10.35 -24.94
C ALA A 521 -1.71 -11.51 -25.77
N SER A 522 -2.45 -12.40 -25.12
CA SER A 522 -3.22 -13.42 -25.86
C SER A 522 -4.46 -12.82 -26.52
N ASP A 523 -5.01 -11.74 -25.95
CA ASP A 523 -6.01 -10.88 -26.61
C ASP A 523 -5.53 -9.41 -26.68
N PRO A 524 -4.76 -9.03 -27.71
CA PRO A 524 -4.37 -7.65 -27.99
C PRO A 524 -5.54 -6.68 -28.22
N SER A 525 -6.70 -7.19 -28.66
CA SER A 525 -7.85 -6.37 -29.05
C SER A 525 -8.71 -5.92 -27.87
N HIS A 526 -8.45 -6.48 -26.69
CA HIS A 526 -9.21 -6.16 -25.49
C HIS A 526 -9.27 -4.64 -25.22
N PRO A 527 -10.45 -4.05 -24.97
CA PRO A 527 -10.61 -2.60 -24.84
C PRO A 527 -9.69 -1.97 -23.78
N VAL A 528 -9.54 -2.60 -22.62
CA VAL A 528 -8.65 -2.13 -21.54
C VAL A 528 -7.19 -2.00 -22.00
N ILE A 529 -6.70 -2.93 -22.83
CA ILE A 529 -5.33 -2.86 -23.36
C ILE A 529 -5.23 -1.67 -24.32
N GLN A 530 -6.18 -1.55 -25.26
CA GLN A 530 -6.19 -0.46 -26.24
C GLN A 530 -6.25 0.91 -25.57
N MET A 531 -7.11 1.10 -24.56
CA MET A 531 -7.22 2.36 -23.83
C MET A 531 -5.97 2.69 -23.01
N ALA A 532 -5.35 1.68 -22.38
CA ALA A 532 -4.13 1.86 -21.60
C ALA A 532 -2.94 2.29 -22.48
N LEU A 533 -2.89 1.80 -23.71
CA LEU A 533 -1.84 2.17 -24.67
C LEU A 533 -1.92 3.62 -25.10
N HIS A 534 -3.13 4.09 -25.39
CA HIS A 534 -3.36 5.49 -25.73
C HIS A 534 -3.37 6.41 -24.50
N GLN A 535 -3.11 5.86 -23.30
CA GLN A 535 -3.16 6.56 -22.01
C GLN A 535 -4.49 7.31 -21.81
N ASN A 536 -5.58 6.81 -22.39
CA ASN A 536 -6.88 7.46 -22.35
C ASN A 536 -7.68 7.04 -21.12
N PHE A 537 -7.31 7.60 -19.96
CA PHE A 537 -7.94 7.24 -18.69
C PHE A 537 -9.42 7.62 -18.67
N HIS A 538 -9.80 8.70 -19.35
CA HIS A 538 -11.19 9.15 -19.37
C HIS A 538 -12.12 8.15 -20.08
N GLU A 539 -11.65 7.58 -21.19
CA GLU A 539 -12.38 6.54 -21.91
C GLU A 539 -12.47 5.25 -21.09
N PHE A 540 -11.37 4.84 -20.46
CA PHE A 540 -11.37 3.72 -19.51
C PHE A 540 -12.37 3.92 -18.37
N TYR A 541 -12.40 5.13 -17.79
CA TYR A 541 -13.37 5.51 -16.77
C TYR A 541 -14.80 5.32 -17.27
N ARG A 542 -15.16 5.85 -18.44
CA ARG A 542 -16.51 5.70 -19.01
C ARG A 542 -16.89 4.24 -19.22
N TRP A 543 -15.95 3.43 -19.73
CA TRP A 543 -16.18 2.02 -19.98
C TRP A 543 -16.44 1.21 -18.70
N GLU A 544 -15.63 1.42 -17.66
CA GLU A 544 -15.69 0.65 -16.41
C GLU A 544 -16.80 1.16 -15.46
N ILE A 545 -17.06 2.47 -15.45
CA ILE A 545 -17.95 3.07 -14.45
C ILE A 545 -19.40 2.61 -14.60
N ASP A 546 -19.88 2.39 -15.83
CA ASP A 546 -21.23 1.91 -16.11
C ASP A 546 -21.44 0.48 -15.57
N LEU A 547 -20.42 -0.37 -15.70
CA LEU A 547 -20.42 -1.72 -15.13
C LEU A 547 -20.45 -1.65 -13.60
N ARG A 548 -19.62 -0.79 -12.99
CA ARG A 548 -19.60 -0.62 -11.52
C ARG A 548 -20.91 -0.06 -10.98
N HIS A 549 -21.55 0.84 -11.71
CA HIS A 549 -22.87 1.37 -11.36
C HIS A 549 -23.91 0.25 -11.37
N SER A 550 -24.00 -0.50 -12.47
CA SER A 550 -24.97 -1.58 -12.67
C SER A 550 -24.83 -2.70 -11.63
N LEU A 551 -23.60 -3.01 -11.22
CA LEU A 551 -23.30 -4.07 -10.24
C LEU A 551 -23.18 -3.56 -8.80
N ARG A 552 -23.45 -2.27 -8.57
CA ARG A 552 -23.33 -1.59 -7.27
C ARG A 552 -21.97 -1.86 -6.61
N TYR A 553 -20.88 -1.58 -7.32
CA TYR A 553 -19.51 -1.57 -6.80
C TYR A 553 -19.01 -0.13 -6.56
N PRO A 554 -17.95 0.05 -5.74
CA PRO A 554 -17.31 1.35 -5.55
C PRO A 554 -16.97 2.03 -6.89
N PRO A 555 -17.32 3.32 -7.09
CA PRO A 555 -17.68 4.30 -6.06
C PRO A 555 -19.17 4.40 -5.66
N PHE A 556 -20.06 3.60 -6.24
CA PHE A 556 -21.52 3.73 -6.01
C PHE A 556 -22.01 3.01 -4.76
N SER A 557 -21.16 2.17 -4.19
CA SER A 557 -21.39 1.50 -2.92
C SER A 557 -20.11 1.49 -2.10
N ARG A 558 -20.28 1.18 -0.82
CA ARG A 558 -19.26 0.90 0.18
C ARG A 558 -19.31 -0.58 0.49
N LEU A 559 -18.13 -1.15 0.72
CA LEU A 559 -17.96 -2.57 0.94
C LEU A 559 -17.46 -2.82 2.36
N ALA A 560 -17.92 -3.89 2.99
CA ALA A 560 -17.27 -4.45 4.17
C ALA A 560 -17.16 -5.96 4.04
N ARG A 561 -15.97 -6.50 4.31
CA ARG A 561 -15.68 -7.92 4.24
C ARG A 561 -15.37 -8.43 5.64
N LEU A 562 -16.13 -9.43 6.07
CA LEU A 562 -15.86 -10.17 7.30
C LEU A 562 -15.15 -11.46 6.90
N VAL A 563 -14.00 -11.77 7.50
CA VAL A 563 -13.23 -12.99 7.22
C VAL A 563 -13.15 -13.84 8.47
N PHE A 564 -13.64 -15.07 8.39
CA PHE A 564 -13.67 -16.05 9.47
C PHE A 564 -12.53 -17.04 9.27
N ARG A 565 -11.66 -17.18 10.26
CA ARG A 565 -10.45 -18.02 10.18
C ARG A 565 -10.38 -18.99 11.34
N SER A 566 -10.26 -20.28 11.06
CA SER A 566 -10.10 -21.32 12.07
C SER A 566 -9.27 -22.47 11.55
N LYS A 567 -8.53 -23.15 12.44
CA LYS A 567 -7.83 -24.40 12.11
C LYS A 567 -8.78 -25.54 11.73
N GLU A 568 -10.04 -25.46 12.19
CA GLU A 568 -11.12 -26.40 11.90
C GLU A 568 -12.11 -25.75 10.93
N GLU A 569 -12.30 -26.35 9.75
CA GLU A 569 -13.18 -25.88 8.68
C GLU A 569 -14.61 -25.66 9.16
N GLU A 570 -15.19 -26.68 9.79
CA GLU A 570 -16.58 -26.64 10.25
C GLU A 570 -16.81 -25.46 11.20
N ARG A 571 -15.82 -25.10 12.02
CA ARG A 571 -15.94 -23.95 12.92
C ARG A 571 -15.90 -22.62 12.19
N ALA A 572 -15.02 -22.45 11.20
CA ALA A 572 -15.01 -21.25 10.37
C ALA A 572 -16.36 -21.06 9.67
N ASN A 573 -16.89 -22.13 9.07
CA ASN A 573 -18.17 -22.11 8.37
C ASN A 573 -19.36 -21.85 9.32
N ARG A 574 -19.47 -22.61 10.42
CA ARG A 574 -20.54 -22.43 11.43
C ARG A 574 -20.52 -21.02 12.02
N THR A 575 -19.34 -20.47 12.31
CA THR A 575 -19.23 -19.07 12.81
C THR A 575 -19.70 -18.08 11.75
N ALA A 576 -19.32 -18.29 10.49
CA ALA A 576 -19.77 -17.43 9.39
C ALA A 576 -21.31 -17.49 9.21
N ILE A 577 -21.91 -18.68 9.27
CA ILE A 577 -23.37 -18.86 9.20
C ILE A 577 -24.06 -18.14 10.36
N LEU A 578 -23.59 -18.33 11.60
CA LEU A 578 -24.11 -17.65 12.78
C LEU A 578 -24.05 -16.11 12.63
N TYR A 579 -22.93 -15.60 12.11
CA TYR A 579 -22.78 -14.16 11.86
C TYR A 579 -23.74 -13.66 10.78
N LYS A 580 -23.98 -14.43 9.72
CA LYS A 580 -24.98 -14.09 8.70
C LYS A 580 -26.38 -14.04 9.30
N GLU A 581 -26.78 -15.03 10.10
CA GLU A 581 -28.11 -15.05 10.74
C GLU A 581 -28.31 -13.82 11.64
N LYS A 582 -27.31 -13.48 12.44
CA LYS A 582 -27.33 -12.27 13.27
C LYS A 582 -27.40 -10.99 12.42
N LEU A 583 -26.62 -10.92 11.34
CA LEU A 583 -26.68 -9.79 10.41
C LEU A 583 -28.08 -9.64 9.81
N VAL A 584 -28.70 -10.73 9.36
CA VAL A 584 -30.07 -10.70 8.82
C VAL A 584 -31.06 -10.19 9.87
N ASN A 585 -30.94 -10.62 11.14
CA ASN A 585 -31.83 -10.16 12.20
C ASN A 585 -31.63 -8.68 12.58
N LEU A 586 -30.40 -8.17 12.47
CA LEU A 586 -30.07 -6.77 12.74
C LEU A 586 -30.48 -5.84 11.58
N LEU A 587 -30.74 -6.38 10.39
CA LEU A 587 -31.05 -5.62 9.19
C LEU A 587 -32.55 -5.65 8.91
N ASN A 588 -33.18 -4.47 8.94
CA ASN A 588 -34.54 -4.31 8.43
C ASN A 588 -34.52 -4.36 6.88
N GLU A 589 -35.67 -4.67 6.25
CA GLU A 589 -35.82 -4.69 4.78
C GLU A 589 -35.42 -3.36 4.12
N ASN A 590 -35.52 -2.24 4.85
CA ASN A 590 -35.17 -0.90 4.40
C ASN A 590 -33.71 -0.48 4.70
N SER A 591 -32.86 -1.37 5.20
CA SER A 591 -31.47 -1.05 5.58
C SER A 591 -30.57 -0.65 4.40
N GLY A 592 -30.94 -1.08 3.18
CA GLY A 592 -30.15 -0.84 1.98
C GLY A 592 -28.79 -1.54 1.99
N ILE A 593 -28.64 -2.61 2.79
CA ILE A 593 -27.40 -3.41 2.88
C ILE A 593 -27.64 -4.77 2.25
N ASP A 594 -26.88 -5.11 1.21
CA ASP A 594 -26.88 -6.47 0.66
C ASP A 594 -25.85 -7.33 1.39
N ILE A 595 -26.23 -8.56 1.73
CA ILE A 595 -25.35 -9.57 2.32
C ILE A 595 -25.04 -10.62 1.25
N LEU A 596 -23.77 -10.81 0.93
CA LEU A 596 -23.28 -11.86 0.05
C LEU A 596 -22.49 -12.90 0.86
N GLY A 597 -22.70 -14.18 0.55
CA GLY A 597 -22.11 -15.29 1.30
C GLY A 597 -23.01 -15.80 2.45
N PRO A 598 -22.46 -16.50 3.46
CA PRO A 598 -21.04 -16.82 3.60
C PRO A 598 -20.56 -17.75 2.47
N SER A 599 -19.32 -17.57 2.06
CA SER A 599 -18.68 -18.42 1.05
C SER A 599 -17.23 -18.67 1.42
N PRO A 600 -16.60 -19.77 0.93
CA PRO A 600 -15.16 -19.93 0.97
C PRO A 600 -14.46 -18.69 0.39
N CYS A 601 -13.38 -18.23 1.02
CA CYS A 601 -12.52 -17.22 0.39
C CYS A 601 -11.84 -17.81 -0.86
N PRO A 602 -11.49 -17.00 -1.87
CA PRO A 602 -10.73 -17.47 -3.03
C PRO A 602 -9.46 -18.27 -2.65
N PHE A 603 -8.71 -17.76 -1.66
CA PHE A 603 -7.73 -18.58 -0.93
C PHE A 603 -8.39 -19.25 0.26
N TYR A 604 -8.90 -20.46 0.01
CA TYR A 604 -9.73 -21.21 0.95
C TYR A 604 -9.03 -21.56 2.27
N LYS A 605 -7.72 -21.87 2.25
CA LYS A 605 -6.92 -22.18 3.44
C LYS A 605 -5.59 -21.42 3.41
N ILE A 606 -5.20 -20.80 4.52
CA ILE A 606 -3.88 -20.16 4.71
C ILE A 606 -3.36 -20.49 6.10
N ASP A 607 -2.16 -21.04 6.17
CA ASP A 607 -1.46 -21.38 7.43
C ASP A 607 -2.29 -22.24 8.36
N ASN A 608 -2.80 -23.33 7.80
CA ASN A 608 -3.74 -24.26 8.41
C ASN A 608 -5.09 -23.67 8.79
N ASN A 609 -5.35 -22.38 8.55
CA ASN A 609 -6.63 -21.77 8.83
C ASN A 609 -7.51 -21.82 7.57
N PHE A 610 -8.65 -22.49 7.69
CA PHE A 610 -9.74 -22.41 6.72
C PHE A 610 -10.41 -21.04 6.81
N ARG A 611 -10.79 -20.50 5.66
CA ARG A 611 -11.22 -19.11 5.50
C ARG A 611 -12.56 -19.02 4.79
N TYR A 612 -13.54 -18.46 5.48
CA TYR A 612 -14.83 -18.07 4.93
C TYR A 612 -14.98 -16.56 4.99
N HIS A 613 -15.79 -15.98 4.11
CA HIS A 613 -16.11 -14.56 4.19
C HIS A 613 -17.59 -14.26 3.97
N ILE A 614 -18.00 -13.12 4.50
CA ILE A 614 -19.24 -12.44 4.16
C ILE A 614 -18.87 -11.08 3.57
N LEU A 615 -19.52 -10.68 2.49
CA LEU A 615 -19.34 -9.37 1.89
C LEU A 615 -20.64 -8.58 2.02
N LEU A 616 -20.56 -7.41 2.65
CA LEU A 616 -21.64 -6.44 2.76
C LEU A 616 -21.46 -5.36 1.70
N LYS A 617 -22.54 -5.00 1.01
CA LYS A 617 -22.61 -3.85 0.10
C LYS A 617 -23.64 -2.87 0.62
N SER A 618 -23.31 -1.58 0.67
CA SER A 618 -24.27 -0.54 1.08
C SER A 618 -23.98 0.79 0.38
N PRO A 619 -24.98 1.66 0.14
CA PRO A 619 -24.74 3.01 -0.36
C PRO A 619 -23.85 3.86 0.57
N THR A 620 -23.92 3.63 1.89
CA THR A 620 -23.17 4.40 2.89
C THR A 620 -22.36 3.46 3.79
N ILE A 621 -21.19 3.93 4.25
CA ILE A 621 -20.37 3.14 5.18
C ILE A 621 -20.88 3.25 6.62
N GLN A 622 -21.64 4.31 6.92
CA GLN A 622 -22.18 4.59 8.25
C GLN A 622 -23.14 3.48 8.69
N ASN A 623 -24.10 3.12 7.84
CA ASN A 623 -25.06 2.04 8.13
C ASN A 623 -24.34 0.71 8.37
N VAL A 624 -23.32 0.41 7.55
CA VAL A 624 -22.51 -0.81 7.69
C VAL A 624 -21.75 -0.81 9.02
N ARG A 625 -21.14 0.32 9.41
CA ARG A 625 -20.41 0.44 10.68
C ARG A 625 -21.30 0.25 11.89
N GLU A 626 -22.48 0.85 11.88
CA GLU A 626 -23.44 0.74 12.99
C GLU A 626 -23.89 -0.72 13.18
N VAL A 627 -24.29 -1.37 12.10
CA VAL A 627 -24.69 -2.78 12.12
C VAL A 627 -23.54 -3.68 12.58
N LEU A 628 -22.33 -3.46 12.08
CA LEU A 628 -21.17 -4.25 12.48
C LEU A 628 -20.72 -3.99 13.92
N ARG A 629 -20.97 -2.80 14.46
CA ARG A 629 -20.72 -2.49 15.87
C ARG A 629 -21.66 -3.27 16.77
N ASN A 630 -22.97 -3.26 16.46
CA ASN A 630 -23.98 -4.04 17.18
C ASN A 630 -23.69 -5.54 17.08
N LEU A 631 -23.31 -6.00 15.88
CA LEU A 631 -22.88 -7.37 15.65
C LEU A 631 -21.67 -7.73 16.51
N LYS A 632 -20.64 -6.87 16.58
CA LYS A 632 -19.44 -7.13 17.39
C LYS A 632 -19.75 -7.20 18.89
N SER A 633 -20.75 -6.45 19.38
CA SER A 633 -21.19 -6.52 20.78
C SER A 633 -22.03 -7.77 21.10
N GLU A 634 -22.87 -8.22 20.17
CA GLU A 634 -23.77 -9.35 20.37
C GLU A 634 -23.14 -10.70 20.01
N ALA A 635 -22.22 -10.69 19.04
CA ALA A 635 -21.55 -11.88 18.54
C ALA A 635 -20.22 -12.06 19.27
N LYS A 636 -20.24 -12.91 20.30
CA LYS A 636 -19.00 -13.49 20.83
C LYS A 636 -18.56 -14.61 19.88
N PRO A 637 -17.46 -14.44 19.12
CA PRO A 637 -16.96 -15.52 18.28
C PRO A 637 -16.52 -16.71 19.15
N ASP A 638 -16.53 -17.91 18.57
CA ASP A 638 -15.82 -19.05 19.15
C ASP A 638 -14.37 -18.64 19.41
N ILE A 639 -13.83 -18.92 20.59
CA ILE A 639 -12.47 -18.52 21.00
C ILE A 639 -11.38 -19.06 20.05
N ARG A 640 -11.70 -20.09 19.27
CA ARG A 640 -10.81 -20.72 18.28
C ARG A 640 -11.10 -20.29 16.84
N CYS A 641 -12.04 -19.35 16.63
CA CYS A 641 -12.34 -18.76 15.34
C CYS A 641 -12.06 -17.25 15.38
N TYR A 642 -11.07 -16.80 14.61
CA TYR A 642 -10.73 -15.39 14.50
C TYR A 642 -11.59 -14.72 13.43
N VAL A 643 -12.18 -13.56 13.76
CA VAL A 643 -13.01 -12.78 12.84
C VAL A 643 -12.30 -11.48 12.50
N GLU A 644 -12.02 -11.26 11.21
CA GLU A 644 -11.45 -10.02 10.70
C GLU A 644 -12.55 -9.13 10.13
N TYR A 645 -12.52 -7.84 10.44
CA TYR A 645 -13.39 -6.83 9.84
C TYR A 645 -12.55 -5.96 8.90
N ASP A 646 -12.86 -5.97 7.61
CA ASP A 646 -12.20 -5.13 6.61
C ASP A 646 -13.21 -4.21 5.92
N LEU A 647 -13.16 -2.93 6.27
CA LEU A 647 -14.00 -1.90 5.67
C LEU A 647 -13.30 -1.30 4.45
N ASP A 648 -14.04 -1.16 3.36
CA ASP A 648 -13.51 -0.80 2.03
C ASP A 648 -12.29 -1.64 1.64
N PRO A 649 -12.44 -2.98 1.51
CA PRO A 649 -11.35 -3.83 1.04
C PRO A 649 -10.88 -3.39 -0.35
N LEU A 650 -9.56 -3.35 -0.54
CA LEU A 650 -8.97 -3.12 -1.88
C LEU A 650 -8.85 -4.40 -2.70
N ASP A 651 -8.86 -5.57 -2.05
CA ASP A 651 -8.79 -6.90 -2.67
C ASP A 651 -9.88 -7.82 -2.10
N LEU A 652 -10.60 -8.49 -2.99
CA LEU A 652 -11.55 -9.56 -2.64
C LEU A 652 -10.93 -10.95 -2.73
N VAL A 653 -9.76 -11.07 -3.35
CA VAL A 653 -9.00 -12.32 -3.54
C VAL A 653 -7.91 -12.46 -2.49
#